data_AF-A0AA91EW79-F1
#
_entry.id   AF-A0AA91EW79-F1
#
_cell.length_a   1.000
_cell.length_b   1.000
_cell.length_c   1.000
_cell.angle_alpha   90.00
_cell.angle_beta   90.00
_cell.angle_gamma   90.00
#
_symmetry.space_group_name_H-M   'P 1'
#
loop_
_entity.id
_entity.type
_entity.pdbx_description
1 polymer ?
#
loop_
_entity_poly.entity_id
_entity_poly.type
_entity_poly.pdbx_seq_one_letter_code
_entity_poly.pdbx_strand_id
1 'polypeptide(L)'
;MSHHINAPRASRAVGAASAVGAFLTFGMAPLTLAPPAQADEFDWITDLFDTTAWLTPEPAEVGAFDWTTTIDQWFYDPIHDGLQAWITSDFGELVNGWINTAAGQYLIGNGVDGTEANPDGGNGGLWFGDGGDGWDSTEAGVAGGNGGNAAGWLGDGGTGGDGGIGANGGDGGAGGIWMGFGGNGGNGGAALDTDSIGGNGGLGGDASGWFFGNGGNGGAGGNGVDGAAGTWANGGNGNGGNGGLGGNGGNGGRSSFMFGNGGNGGAGGNNGAGGDGAAGTVDHVNGGNGGNGAGTSSTGSGGLGGGRGSSIYTSPMYGSAGQVGVGGAGGLGGDGGNAYQDGNGDYLGNGGNGGAGGYGGGNLLGGVGDGGRGGDGGAGGTGLNGGNGGAGGNGGRASTNDALPGNGGNGGNGGDATAGKAGNGGNGGRAYAGGLASGNGGNGGNGATNDATVKTIGGNGGAGGSAFGSGGSGAGGNGGTGTYAGGNGGNGGNSGNAGGAGGAGGNGGTSTGWNDGTGTLYSKGGNGGNGGNGGAGDATTAAGQGGAGGAGAGGLTGAGVVSIGGNGGNGGNGGGASGGIAAGNGGAGGAGGSGTATGGNGGNGGAGGTAAVPLTGGTGGTAGNGGAGGTGGNSGGVAMPGGNPYGAGASHAGNGGNGGAGGGGTVGAGGDGGAGGGGGNAQGTVNGGNGGAGGAGGNGYTGGPAANPPHAAGGNGGNGGDAGNGGKGGAGGTAVSGNGGNGGTGGKGGNGGAGNNGGSGGTDSDGNTLPGGNGGNGGNGGNGAAGGAGGTSTGGSNGTAGAGGAAGTGGAAGNGGNGDPAGQPGTAGNDGQPG
;
A
#
# COMPACT_ATOMS: atom_id res chain seq x y z
N MET A 1 -15.49 14.48 -46.93
CA MET A 1 -16.58 13.49 -47.14
C MET A 1 -16.46 12.48 -46.03
N SER A 2 -17.40 12.53 -45.07
CA SER A 2 -17.69 11.63 -43.95
C SER A 2 -16.54 10.95 -43.18
N HIS A 3 -16.19 11.53 -42.02
CA HIS A 3 -15.62 10.82 -40.87
C HIS A 3 -16.74 10.48 -39.87
N HIS A 4 -16.83 9.23 -39.43
CA HIS A 4 -17.58 8.83 -38.23
C HIS A 4 -16.60 8.26 -37.20
N ILE A 5 -16.46 8.97 -36.08
CA ILE A 5 -15.90 8.50 -34.82
C ILE A 5 -17.07 8.48 -33.84
N ASN A 6 -17.25 7.40 -33.07
CA ASN A 6 -18.27 7.33 -32.04
C ASN A 6 -17.65 7.01 -30.66
N ALA A 7 -17.78 8.00 -29.78
CA ALA A 7 -17.81 8.02 -28.30
C ALA A 7 -16.65 7.45 -27.46
N PRO A 8 -16.24 8.24 -26.45
CA PRO A 8 -16.36 7.78 -25.06
C PRO A 8 -17.21 8.71 -24.17
N ARG A 9 -17.63 8.14 -23.03
CA ARG A 9 -18.62 8.62 -22.06
C ARG A 9 -18.10 9.74 -21.14
N ALA A 10 -19.06 10.52 -20.68
CA ALA A 10 -18.97 11.76 -19.93
C ALA A 10 -18.26 11.71 -18.57
N SER A 11 -17.40 12.69 -18.33
CA SER A 11 -17.10 13.29 -17.03
C SER A 11 -17.66 14.71 -17.04
N ARG A 12 -18.55 15.02 -16.09
CA ARG A 12 -19.15 16.34 -15.90
C ARG A 12 -18.18 17.22 -15.11
N ALA A 13 -17.81 18.35 -15.71
CA ALA A 13 -17.33 19.53 -15.04
C ALA A 13 -18.19 20.72 -15.48
N VAL A 14 -18.08 21.81 -14.70
CA VAL A 14 -18.47 23.21 -14.97
C VAL A 14 -19.84 23.66 -14.47
N GLY A 15 -19.82 24.76 -13.70
CA GLY A 15 -20.77 25.85 -13.95
C GLY A 15 -21.13 26.73 -12.76
N ALA A 16 -20.34 27.77 -12.51
CA ALA A 16 -20.80 28.98 -11.83
C ALA A 16 -21.86 29.70 -12.68
N ALA A 17 -22.91 30.26 -12.06
CA ALA A 17 -23.74 31.33 -12.64
C ALA A 17 -24.50 32.11 -11.55
N SER A 18 -24.38 33.43 -11.65
CA SER A 18 -25.05 34.51 -10.92
C SER A 18 -26.52 34.73 -11.31
N ALA A 19 -27.36 35.24 -10.38
CA ALA A 19 -28.53 36.07 -10.71
C ALA A 19 -29.02 36.92 -9.51
N VAL A 20 -29.61 38.06 -9.84
CA VAL A 20 -29.91 39.26 -9.05
C VAL A 20 -31.32 39.26 -8.42
N GLY A 21 -31.41 39.72 -7.16
CA GLY A 21 -32.28 40.81 -6.68
C GLY A 21 -33.79 40.61 -6.45
N ALA A 22 -34.22 40.88 -5.20
CA ALA A 22 -35.41 41.67 -4.91
C ALA A 22 -35.26 42.38 -3.55
N PHE A 23 -35.42 43.71 -3.56
CA PHE A 23 -35.28 44.66 -2.46
C PHE A 23 -36.71 45.07 -2.04
N LEU A 24 -37.06 44.95 -0.76
CA LEU A 24 -38.34 45.46 -0.23
C LEU A 24 -38.09 46.72 0.60
N THR A 25 -38.53 47.83 0.01
CA THR A 25 -38.48 49.20 0.51
C THR A 25 -39.50 49.45 1.63
N PHE A 26 -39.07 50.02 2.76
CA PHE A 26 -39.95 50.72 3.71
C PHE A 26 -39.47 52.19 3.85
N GLY A 27 -40.39 53.14 3.60
CA GLY A 27 -40.12 54.58 3.63
C GLY A 27 -40.56 55.26 4.94
N MET A 28 -39.63 56.04 5.52
CA MET A 28 -39.72 57.39 6.11
C MET A 28 -40.91 57.81 7.02
N ALA A 29 -40.65 57.85 8.35
CA ALA A 29 -40.72 58.96 9.36
C ALA A 29 -41.85 60.06 9.29
N PRO A 30 -42.35 60.61 10.45
CA PRO A 30 -41.54 61.40 11.39
C PRO A 30 -41.82 61.28 12.91
N LEU A 31 -40.79 61.68 13.68
CA LEU A 31 -40.74 61.91 15.12
C LEU A 31 -41.73 62.98 15.62
N THR A 32 -42.36 62.78 16.80
CA THR A 32 -42.25 63.61 18.04
C THR A 32 -43.46 63.42 18.98
N LEU A 33 -43.24 62.85 20.18
CA LEU A 33 -43.54 63.42 21.52
C LEU A 33 -43.31 62.35 22.62
N ALA A 34 -42.89 62.84 23.79
CA ALA A 34 -42.21 62.15 24.91
C ALA A 34 -43.02 61.06 25.66
N PRO A 35 -42.36 60.24 26.52
CA PRO A 35 -42.85 58.93 26.96
C PRO A 35 -43.83 58.99 28.14
N PRO A 36 -44.60 57.92 28.36
CA PRO A 36 -44.60 57.28 29.67
C PRO A 36 -44.36 55.77 29.56
N ALA A 37 -43.56 55.27 30.50
CA ALA A 37 -43.14 53.88 30.68
C ALA A 37 -44.20 52.83 30.32
N GLN A 38 -43.82 51.86 29.49
CA GLN A 38 -44.33 50.49 29.50
C GLN A 38 -43.09 49.60 29.40
N ALA A 39 -42.94 48.72 30.38
CA ALA A 39 -41.82 47.79 30.49
C ALA A 39 -42.10 46.58 29.61
N ASP A 40 -41.33 46.41 28.52
CA ASP A 40 -41.28 45.20 27.71
C ASP A 40 -39.80 44.83 27.44
N GLU A 41 -39.01 44.66 28.51
CA GLU A 41 -37.57 44.38 28.47
C GLU A 41 -37.24 42.87 28.54
N PHE A 42 -38.25 41.99 28.51
CA PHE A 42 -38.09 40.54 28.69
C PHE A 42 -38.85 39.66 27.69
N ASP A 43 -39.43 40.22 26.63
CA ASP A 43 -40.28 39.44 25.70
C ASP A 43 -39.46 38.48 24.79
N TRP A 44 -38.18 38.76 24.57
CA TRP A 44 -37.26 37.86 23.86
C TRP A 44 -36.84 36.65 24.70
N ILE A 45 -36.87 36.78 26.03
CA ILE A 45 -36.62 35.67 26.95
C ILE A 45 -37.82 34.71 26.98
N THR A 46 -39.04 35.20 26.81
CA THR A 46 -40.24 34.33 26.73
C THR A 46 -40.40 33.61 25.40
N ASP A 47 -40.03 34.24 24.28
CA ASP A 47 -40.01 33.57 22.96
C ASP A 47 -38.89 32.51 22.84
N LEU A 48 -37.77 32.68 23.56
CA LEU A 48 -36.69 31.70 23.63
C LEU A 48 -37.10 30.39 24.34
N PHE A 49 -38.14 30.41 25.19
CA PHE A 49 -38.68 29.22 25.88
C PHE A 49 -40.00 28.70 25.29
N ASP A 50 -40.49 29.25 24.16
CA ASP A 50 -41.68 28.72 23.48
C ASP A 50 -41.35 27.45 22.65
N THR A 51 -41.54 26.30 23.30
CA THR A 51 -41.38 24.95 22.72
C THR A 51 -42.33 24.63 21.54
N THR A 52 -43.31 25.48 21.21
CA THR A 52 -44.26 25.20 20.13
C THR A 52 -43.72 25.52 18.73
N ALA A 53 -42.66 26.32 18.63
CA ALA A 53 -41.94 26.55 17.37
C ALA A 53 -41.03 25.37 16.96
N TRP A 54 -40.83 24.38 17.85
CA TRP A 54 -39.84 23.29 17.70
C TRP A 54 -40.43 21.97 17.19
N LEU A 55 -41.72 21.93 16.80
CA LEU A 55 -42.46 20.68 16.53
C LEU A 55 -42.92 20.48 15.08
N THR A 56 -42.28 21.09 14.08
CA THR A 56 -42.49 20.71 12.66
C THR A 56 -41.34 19.83 12.17
N PRO A 57 -41.45 18.49 12.21
CA PRO A 57 -40.43 17.61 11.67
C PRO A 57 -40.49 17.62 10.14
N GLU A 58 -39.43 18.09 9.48
CA GLU A 58 -39.13 17.71 8.10
C GLU A 58 -38.22 16.47 8.10
N PRO A 59 -38.41 15.51 7.19
CA PRO A 59 -37.68 14.25 7.22
C PRO A 59 -36.27 14.46 6.68
N ALA A 60 -35.34 14.84 7.55
CA ALA A 60 -33.92 14.72 7.30
C ALA A 60 -33.49 13.25 7.48
N GLU A 61 -32.66 12.78 6.55
CA GLU A 61 -31.98 11.49 6.59
C GLU A 61 -31.41 11.25 8.00
N VAL A 62 -31.67 10.09 8.60
CA VAL A 62 -31.27 9.77 9.99
C VAL A 62 -29.75 9.58 10.07
N GLY A 63 -29.00 10.67 9.95
CA GLY A 63 -27.71 10.83 10.59
C GLY A 63 -27.93 10.81 12.11
N ALA A 64 -27.00 10.24 12.86
CA ALA A 64 -27.09 10.20 14.31
C ALA A 64 -27.27 11.64 14.86
N PHE A 65 -28.29 11.84 15.68
CA PHE A 65 -28.54 13.13 16.34
C PHE A 65 -27.37 13.50 17.26
N ASP A 66 -26.75 14.67 17.02
CA ASP A 66 -25.55 15.15 17.70
C ASP A 66 -25.85 16.41 18.53
N TRP A 67 -25.72 16.30 19.85
CA TRP A 67 -25.93 17.45 20.74
C TRP A 67 -24.81 18.47 20.65
N THR A 68 -23.60 18.09 20.22
CA THR A 68 -22.47 19.04 20.17
C THR A 68 -22.73 20.11 19.13
N THR A 69 -23.05 19.74 17.89
CA THR A 69 -23.44 20.67 16.82
C THR A 69 -24.72 21.44 17.14
N THR A 70 -25.68 20.84 17.84
CA THR A 70 -26.93 21.52 18.23
C THR A 70 -26.68 22.59 19.31
N ILE A 71 -25.89 22.29 20.33
CA ILE A 71 -25.55 23.24 21.40
C ILE A 71 -24.66 24.36 20.87
N ASP A 72 -23.72 24.04 19.98
CA ASP A 72 -22.86 25.01 19.31
C ASP A 72 -23.68 26.12 18.62
N GLN A 73 -24.47 25.71 17.63
CA GLN A 73 -25.18 26.63 16.73
C GLN A 73 -26.33 27.38 17.40
N TRP A 74 -27.03 26.76 18.33
CA TRP A 74 -28.27 27.30 18.88
C TRP A 74 -28.13 27.88 20.29
N PHE A 75 -27.02 27.62 20.98
CA PHE A 75 -26.83 28.06 22.35
C PHE A 75 -25.49 28.78 22.55
N TYR A 76 -24.38 28.21 22.11
CA TYR A 76 -23.06 28.80 22.34
C TYR A 76 -22.81 30.02 21.44
N ASP A 77 -22.88 29.85 20.12
CA ASP A 77 -22.60 30.92 19.16
C ASP A 77 -23.41 32.20 19.43
N PRO A 78 -24.75 32.15 19.66
CA PRO A 78 -25.50 33.38 19.90
C PRO A 78 -25.14 34.09 21.21
N ILE A 79 -24.78 33.34 22.25
CA ILE A 79 -24.37 33.91 23.54
C ILE A 79 -22.96 34.50 23.43
N HIS A 80 -22.06 33.79 22.76
CA HIS A 80 -20.69 34.25 22.52
C HIS A 80 -20.68 35.50 21.65
N ASP A 81 -21.37 35.51 20.50
CA ASP A 81 -21.50 36.68 19.62
C ASP A 81 -22.08 37.89 20.35
N GLY A 82 -23.12 37.68 21.17
CA GLY A 82 -23.71 38.74 21.98
C GLY A 82 -22.74 39.30 23.01
N LEU A 83 -21.92 38.44 23.62
CA LEU A 83 -20.86 38.81 24.56
C LEU A 83 -19.75 39.59 23.85
N GLN A 84 -19.32 39.15 22.66
CA GLN A 84 -18.32 39.84 21.85
C GLN A 84 -18.80 41.22 21.42
N ALA A 85 -20.05 41.33 20.96
CA ALA A 85 -20.67 42.59 20.61
C ALA A 85 -20.77 43.55 21.81
N TRP A 86 -21.00 43.03 23.02
CA TRP A 86 -20.95 43.84 24.24
C TRP A 86 -19.52 44.32 24.55
N ILE A 87 -18.57 43.38 24.63
CA ILE A 87 -17.18 43.65 25.04
C ILE A 87 -16.51 44.69 24.14
N THR A 88 -16.79 44.64 22.83
CA THR A 88 -16.16 45.50 21.81
C THR A 88 -16.95 46.78 21.48
N SER A 89 -18.09 47.02 22.15
CA SER A 89 -18.88 48.24 21.93
C SER A 89 -18.37 49.41 22.75
N ASP A 90 -18.46 50.64 22.22
CA ASP A 90 -18.06 51.88 22.93
C ASP A 90 -18.68 52.01 24.34
N PHE A 91 -19.95 51.62 24.47
CA PHE A 91 -20.65 51.66 25.77
C PHE A 91 -20.19 50.53 26.69
N GLY A 92 -20.04 49.31 26.16
CA GLY A 92 -19.55 48.16 26.91
C GLY A 92 -18.13 48.38 27.42
N GLU A 93 -17.22 48.89 26.60
CA GLU A 93 -15.84 49.23 27.00
C GLU A 93 -15.80 50.21 28.17
N LEU A 94 -16.64 51.25 28.16
CA LEU A 94 -16.73 52.22 29.26
C LEU A 94 -17.19 51.55 30.56
N VAL A 95 -18.22 50.71 30.49
CA VAL A 95 -18.77 49.99 31.64
C VAL A 95 -17.76 48.96 32.16
N ASN A 96 -17.20 48.14 31.27
CA ASN A 96 -16.21 47.11 31.58
C ASN A 96 -14.95 47.75 32.20
N GLY A 97 -14.48 48.87 31.66
CA GLY A 97 -13.35 49.62 32.19
C GLY A 97 -13.59 50.13 33.61
N TRP A 98 -14.80 50.61 33.92
CA TRP A 98 -15.18 50.95 35.29
C TRP A 98 -15.21 49.74 36.21
N ILE A 99 -15.81 48.62 35.78
CA ILE A 99 -15.90 47.37 36.57
C ILE A 99 -14.49 46.84 36.89
N ASN A 100 -13.63 46.73 35.88
CA ASN A 100 -12.26 46.24 36.04
C ASN A 100 -11.44 47.14 36.97
N THR A 101 -11.56 48.46 36.82
CA THR A 101 -10.87 49.44 37.68
C THR A 101 -11.37 49.38 39.12
N ALA A 102 -12.69 49.27 39.33
CA ALA A 102 -13.29 49.18 40.65
C ALA A 102 -12.92 47.87 41.37
N ALA A 103 -12.79 46.78 40.62
CA ALA A 103 -12.38 45.48 41.15
C ALA A 103 -10.85 45.33 41.33
N GLY A 104 -10.05 46.14 40.63
CA GLY A 104 -8.59 46.01 40.60
C GLY A 104 -8.10 44.75 39.88
N GLN A 105 -8.97 44.13 39.07
CA GLN A 105 -8.72 42.88 38.34
C GLN A 105 -9.29 42.99 36.92
N TYR A 106 -8.72 42.23 35.98
CA TYR A 106 -9.23 42.13 34.62
C TYR A 106 -10.38 41.10 34.59
N LEU A 107 -11.61 41.55 34.83
CA LEU A 107 -12.77 40.68 34.98
C LEU A 107 -13.51 40.48 33.66
N ILE A 108 -13.69 41.54 32.88
CA ILE A 108 -14.45 41.50 31.62
C ILE A 108 -13.61 42.15 30.51
N GLY A 109 -13.34 41.40 29.45
CA GLY A 109 -12.63 41.87 28.27
C GLY A 109 -11.82 40.78 27.59
N ASN A 110 -11.56 40.96 26.30
CA ASN A 110 -10.75 40.03 25.53
C ASN A 110 -9.26 40.26 25.81
N GLY A 111 -8.50 39.18 25.70
CA GLY A 111 -7.05 39.24 25.66
C GLY A 111 -6.57 40.10 24.49
N VAL A 112 -5.44 40.78 24.69
CA VAL A 112 -4.78 41.54 23.63
C VAL A 112 -4.00 40.56 22.77
N ASP A 113 -4.13 40.65 21.46
CA ASP A 113 -3.36 39.82 20.53
C ASP A 113 -1.85 40.06 20.69
N GLY A 114 -1.11 38.98 20.45
CA GLY A 114 0.32 38.96 20.40
C GLY A 114 0.87 39.91 19.34
N THR A 115 2.08 40.39 19.61
CA THR A 115 2.86 41.22 18.68
C THR A 115 4.28 40.69 18.62
N GLU A 116 5.06 41.10 17.63
CA GLU A 116 6.48 40.77 17.55
C GLU A 116 7.25 41.05 18.87
N ALA A 117 6.92 42.13 19.58
CA ALA A 117 7.56 42.49 20.84
C ALA A 117 7.04 41.70 22.06
N ASN A 118 5.81 41.21 22.00
CA ASN A 118 5.17 40.38 23.02
C ASN A 118 4.37 39.28 22.30
N PRO A 119 5.01 38.17 21.91
CA PRO A 119 4.42 37.23 20.96
C PRO A 119 3.16 36.55 21.47
N ASP A 120 3.07 36.26 22.76
CA ASP A 120 1.92 35.57 23.33
C ASP A 120 0.69 36.50 23.42
N GLY A 121 -0.47 35.96 23.05
CA GLY A 121 -1.77 36.56 23.29
C GLY A 121 -2.07 36.67 24.79
N GLY A 122 -2.64 37.80 25.19
CA GLY A 122 -3.08 38.03 26.55
C GLY A 122 -4.26 37.13 26.93
N ASN A 123 -4.40 36.81 28.21
CA ASN A 123 -5.58 36.09 28.70
C ASN A 123 -6.83 36.99 28.67
N GLY A 124 -7.99 36.37 28.43
CA GLY A 124 -9.29 37.00 28.62
C GLY A 124 -9.63 37.26 30.08
N GLY A 125 -10.70 38.03 30.30
CA GLY A 125 -11.19 38.40 31.62
C GLY A 125 -11.57 37.21 32.51
N LEU A 126 -11.39 37.35 33.83
CA LEU A 126 -11.67 36.30 34.82
C LEU A 126 -13.16 35.92 34.92
N TRP A 127 -14.06 36.72 34.35
CA TRP A 127 -15.49 36.41 34.23
C TRP A 127 -15.88 36.16 32.78
N PHE A 128 -15.56 37.07 31.87
CA PHE A 128 -15.96 37.01 30.47
C PHE A 128 -14.89 37.57 29.54
N GLY A 129 -14.71 36.90 28.41
CA GLY A 129 -13.87 37.37 27.31
C GLY A 129 -12.95 36.27 26.80
N ASP A 130 -12.56 36.43 25.55
CA ASP A 130 -11.72 35.47 24.84
C ASP A 130 -10.24 35.72 25.15
N GLY A 131 -9.40 34.72 24.93
CA GLY A 131 -7.97 34.93 24.84
C GLY A 131 -7.59 35.65 23.55
N GLY A 132 -6.54 36.47 23.61
CA GLY A 132 -5.97 37.08 22.40
C GLY A 132 -5.21 36.06 21.57
N ASP A 133 -5.15 36.26 20.26
CA ASP A 133 -4.40 35.41 19.36
C ASP A 133 -2.89 35.56 19.60
N GLY A 134 -2.13 34.49 19.38
CA GLY A 134 -0.68 34.54 19.36
C GLY A 134 -0.16 35.19 18.08
N TRP A 135 1.01 35.80 18.15
CA TRP A 135 1.63 36.45 16.99
C TRP A 135 2.17 35.43 15.98
N ASP A 136 1.78 35.59 14.71
CA ASP A 136 2.40 34.89 13.58
C ASP A 136 3.81 35.42 13.31
N SER A 137 4.81 34.60 13.56
CA SER A 137 6.20 34.99 13.30
C SER A 137 6.54 34.90 11.83
N THR A 138 7.12 35.98 11.29
CA THR A 138 7.74 36.00 9.95
C THR A 138 9.27 35.92 10.01
N GLU A 139 9.84 35.84 11.21
CA GLU A 139 11.28 35.83 11.45
C GLU A 139 11.84 34.41 11.52
N ALA A 140 12.96 34.16 10.83
CA ALA A 140 13.62 32.87 10.85
C ALA A 140 14.06 32.45 12.27
N GLY A 141 13.70 31.23 12.67
CA GLY A 141 14.06 30.64 13.96
C GLY A 141 13.24 31.17 15.15
N VAL A 142 12.26 32.05 14.92
CA VAL A 142 11.40 32.60 15.97
C VAL A 142 10.05 31.89 15.96
N ALA A 143 9.67 31.35 17.12
CA ALA A 143 8.42 30.64 17.28
C ALA A 143 7.22 31.59 17.19
N GLY A 144 6.08 31.04 16.79
CA GLY A 144 4.80 31.74 16.90
C GLY A 144 4.44 31.94 18.37
N GLY A 145 3.71 33.01 18.65
CA GLY A 145 3.22 33.28 19.98
C GLY A 145 2.13 32.31 20.41
N ASN A 146 2.02 32.00 21.69
CA ASN A 146 0.92 31.18 22.19
C ASN A 146 -0.36 32.02 22.26
N GLY A 147 -1.50 31.39 22.00
CA GLY A 147 -2.80 31.99 22.23
C GLY A 147 -3.08 32.18 23.72
N GLY A 148 -3.77 33.26 24.05
CA GLY A 148 -4.18 33.56 25.42
C GLY A 148 -5.30 32.63 25.89
N ASN A 149 -5.38 32.39 27.21
CA ASN A 149 -6.47 31.58 27.76
C ASN A 149 -7.70 32.45 28.04
N ALA A 150 -8.90 31.92 27.80
CA ALA A 150 -10.13 32.44 28.37
C ALA A 150 -10.28 31.90 29.81
N ALA A 151 -9.73 32.64 30.79
CA ALA A 151 -9.72 32.22 32.20
C ALA A 151 -11.11 32.28 32.88
N GLY A 152 -12.10 32.92 32.23
CA GLY A 152 -13.42 33.20 32.76
C GLY A 152 -14.45 32.09 32.57
N TRP A 153 -15.70 32.41 32.92
CA TRP A 153 -16.83 31.48 32.83
C TRP A 153 -17.19 31.17 31.38
N LEU A 154 -17.26 32.21 30.53
CA LEU A 154 -17.50 32.08 29.10
C LEU A 154 -16.38 32.80 28.33
N GLY A 155 -15.83 32.11 27.33
CA GLY A 155 -14.87 32.65 26.38
C GLY A 155 -14.07 31.56 25.68
N ASP A 156 -13.59 31.88 24.48
CA ASP A 156 -12.75 31.01 23.68
C ASP A 156 -11.27 31.32 23.92
N GLY A 157 -10.43 30.28 23.93
CA GLY A 157 -9.00 30.46 23.93
C GLY A 157 -8.52 31.05 22.59
N GLY A 158 -7.54 31.93 22.65
CA GLY A 158 -6.92 32.51 21.46
C GLY A 158 -6.18 31.46 20.64
N THR A 159 -6.09 31.66 19.33
CA THR A 159 -5.31 30.78 18.47
C THR A 159 -3.82 30.99 18.71
N GLY A 160 -3.01 29.94 18.58
CA GLY A 160 -1.57 30.05 18.56
C GLY A 160 -1.08 30.56 17.21
N GLY A 161 -0.06 31.41 17.21
CA GLY A 161 0.50 31.98 15.98
C GLY A 161 1.40 31.00 15.23
N ASP A 162 1.53 31.19 13.93
CA ASP A 162 2.43 30.42 13.08
C ASP A 162 3.91 30.70 13.42
N GLY A 163 4.73 29.65 13.36
CA GLY A 163 6.18 29.75 13.52
C GLY A 163 6.87 30.27 12.26
N GLY A 164 7.88 31.12 12.44
CA GLY A 164 8.76 31.52 11.34
C GLY A 164 9.60 30.34 10.83
N ILE A 165 10.31 30.52 9.71
CA ILE A 165 11.09 29.45 9.07
C ILE A 165 12.02 28.77 10.11
N GLY A 166 11.88 27.45 10.28
CA GLY A 166 12.65 26.60 11.18
C GLY A 166 12.15 26.58 12.63
N ALA A 167 11.04 27.25 12.93
CA ALA A 167 10.53 27.42 14.28
C ALA A 167 9.13 26.86 14.46
N ASN A 168 8.78 26.52 15.70
CA ASN A 168 7.50 25.93 16.04
C ASN A 168 6.36 26.95 15.96
N GLY A 169 5.15 26.47 15.68
CA GLY A 169 3.94 27.24 15.95
C GLY A 169 3.67 27.34 17.44
N GLY A 170 2.95 28.39 17.84
CA GLY A 170 2.52 28.60 19.21
C GLY A 170 1.33 27.72 19.58
N ASP A 171 1.21 27.40 20.86
CA ASP A 171 0.09 26.62 21.38
C ASP A 171 -1.19 27.47 21.41
N GLY A 172 -2.34 26.87 21.15
CA GLY A 172 -3.64 27.50 21.34
C GLY A 172 -4.01 27.64 22.82
N GLY A 173 -4.72 28.70 23.16
CA GLY A 173 -5.17 28.97 24.53
C GLY A 173 -6.33 28.09 24.97
N ALA A 174 -6.47 27.88 26.28
CA ALA A 174 -7.59 27.15 26.85
C ALA A 174 -8.89 27.96 26.83
N GLY A 175 -10.02 27.28 26.62
CA GLY A 175 -11.36 27.85 26.70
C GLY A 175 -11.89 27.98 28.14
N GLY A 176 -12.98 28.73 28.30
CA GLY A 176 -13.62 29.07 29.58
C GLY A 176 -14.04 27.88 30.45
N ILE A 177 -14.21 28.12 31.75
CA ILE A 177 -14.45 27.07 32.77
C ILE A 177 -15.90 26.56 32.79
N TRP A 178 -16.85 27.28 32.22
CA TRP A 178 -18.25 26.84 32.11
C TRP A 178 -18.59 26.46 30.67
N MET A 179 -18.37 27.39 29.74
CA MET A 179 -18.42 27.13 28.30
C MET A 179 -17.27 27.83 27.60
N GLY A 180 -16.70 27.20 26.58
CA GLY A 180 -15.64 27.81 25.79
C GLY A 180 -14.85 26.81 24.96
N PHE A 181 -14.42 27.24 23.79
CA PHE A 181 -13.54 26.49 22.91
C PHE A 181 -12.09 26.70 23.25
N GLY A 182 -11.30 25.64 23.08
CA GLY A 182 -9.85 25.79 23.04
C GLY A 182 -9.44 26.39 21.70
N GLY A 183 -8.45 27.27 21.72
CA GLY A 183 -7.88 27.86 20.50
C GLY A 183 -7.08 26.83 19.72
N ASN A 184 -7.03 26.97 18.39
CA ASN A 184 -6.19 26.11 17.55
C ASN A 184 -4.70 26.41 17.80
N GLY A 185 -3.84 25.40 17.69
CA GLY A 185 -2.39 25.60 17.66
C GLY A 185 -1.91 26.13 16.30
N GLY A 186 -0.87 26.96 16.31
CA GLY A 186 -0.27 27.52 15.10
C GLY A 186 0.59 26.51 14.34
N ASN A 187 0.79 26.73 13.05
CA ASN A 187 1.62 25.85 12.22
C ASN A 187 3.11 26.07 12.50
N GLY A 188 3.91 25.01 12.38
CA GLY A 188 5.36 25.13 12.37
C GLY A 188 5.88 25.67 11.03
N GLY A 189 6.93 26.49 11.07
CA GLY A 189 7.58 27.01 9.89
C GLY A 189 8.43 25.97 9.16
N ALA A 190 8.55 26.07 7.84
CA ALA A 190 9.40 25.16 7.04
C ALA A 190 10.86 25.20 7.50
N ALA A 191 11.64 24.13 7.27
CA ALA A 191 13.06 24.08 7.67
C ALA A 191 13.89 25.22 7.05
N LEU A 192 14.97 25.62 7.72
CA LEU A 192 15.89 26.66 7.23
C LEU A 192 16.86 26.14 6.16
N ASP A 193 17.34 24.92 6.38
CA ASP A 193 18.28 24.21 5.54
C ASP A 193 18.07 22.69 5.72
N THR A 194 18.85 21.91 4.99
CA THR A 194 18.75 20.44 4.96
C THR A 194 19.20 19.77 6.26
N ASP A 195 19.97 20.49 7.10
CA ASP A 195 20.47 20.00 8.38
C ASP A 195 19.50 20.33 9.53
N SER A 196 18.53 21.20 9.25
CA SER A 196 17.46 21.62 10.14
C SER A 196 16.17 20.83 9.88
N ILE A 197 15.38 20.63 10.93
CA ILE A 197 14.04 20.05 10.83
C ILE A 197 13.04 21.21 10.70
N GLY A 198 11.96 21.01 9.95
CA GLY A 198 10.81 21.92 10.00
C GLY A 198 10.30 22.07 11.43
N GLY A 199 9.75 23.24 11.74
CA GLY A 199 9.14 23.51 13.03
C GLY A 199 7.96 22.58 13.31
N ASN A 200 7.74 22.26 14.58
CA ASN A 200 6.55 21.50 14.96
C ASN A 200 5.32 22.42 14.97
N GLY A 201 4.15 21.86 14.68
CA GLY A 201 2.89 22.54 14.94
C GLY A 201 2.64 22.68 16.44
N GLY A 202 2.02 23.79 16.83
CA GLY A 202 1.60 24.06 18.19
C GLY A 202 0.44 23.17 18.63
N LEU A 203 0.33 22.94 19.93
CA LEU A 203 -0.76 22.18 20.51
C LEU A 203 -2.08 22.96 20.40
N GLY A 204 -3.19 22.27 20.17
CA GLY A 204 -4.51 22.85 20.34
C GLY A 204 -4.84 23.02 21.82
N GLY A 205 -5.52 24.12 22.14
CA GLY A 205 -5.95 24.45 23.49
C GLY A 205 -7.05 23.53 24.01
N ASP A 206 -7.04 23.26 25.31
CA ASP A 206 -8.09 22.49 25.97
C ASP A 206 -9.36 23.33 26.17
N ALA A 207 -10.54 22.77 25.86
CA ALA A 207 -11.80 23.30 26.35
C ALA A 207 -11.98 22.89 27.82
N SER A 208 -11.70 23.82 28.75
CA SER A 208 -11.77 23.55 30.19
C SER A 208 -13.18 23.60 30.78
N GLY A 209 -14.20 23.74 29.93
CA GLY A 209 -15.60 23.91 30.30
C GLY A 209 -16.18 22.72 31.06
N TRP A 210 -17.04 23.00 32.04
CA TRP A 210 -17.88 21.96 32.64
C TRP A 210 -19.03 21.55 31.72
N PHE A 211 -19.69 22.51 31.07
CA PHE A 211 -20.91 22.27 30.31
C PHE A 211 -20.67 22.02 28.82
N PHE A 212 -20.04 22.95 28.11
CA PHE A 212 -19.86 22.85 26.67
C PHE A 212 -18.51 23.39 26.21
N GLY A 213 -17.93 22.77 25.19
CA GLY A 213 -16.68 23.22 24.59
C GLY A 213 -15.94 22.13 23.83
N ASN A 214 -15.58 22.44 22.60
CA ASN A 214 -14.66 21.69 21.75
C ASN A 214 -13.21 22.09 22.02
N GLY A 215 -12.31 21.10 22.08
CA GLY A 215 -10.89 21.37 22.13
C GLY A 215 -10.37 21.90 20.79
N GLY A 216 -9.33 22.72 20.83
CA GLY A 216 -8.72 23.29 19.63
C GLY A 216 -7.95 22.26 18.83
N ASN A 217 -7.87 22.43 17.51
CA ASN A 217 -7.05 21.58 16.66
C ASN A 217 -5.56 21.87 16.88
N GLY A 218 -4.71 20.86 16.76
CA GLY A 218 -3.26 21.07 16.71
C GLY A 218 -2.80 21.60 15.36
N GLY A 219 -1.74 22.40 15.36
CA GLY A 219 -1.16 22.99 14.15
C GLY A 219 -0.39 21.98 13.29
N ALA A 220 -0.24 22.26 12.00
CA ALA A 220 0.56 21.41 11.11
C ALA A 220 2.07 21.57 11.37
N GLY A 221 2.85 20.52 11.16
CA GLY A 221 4.31 20.60 11.14
C GLY A 221 4.83 21.26 9.87
N GLY A 222 5.93 21.99 9.98
CA GLY A 222 6.60 22.64 8.87
C GLY A 222 7.30 21.66 7.93
N ASN A 223 7.27 21.93 6.63
CA ASN A 223 7.93 21.08 5.63
C ASN A 223 9.47 21.14 5.76
N GLY A 224 10.15 20.06 5.39
CA GLY A 224 11.58 20.05 5.13
C GLY A 224 11.91 20.79 3.82
N VAL A 225 13.16 21.24 3.68
CA VAL A 225 13.64 21.86 2.44
C VAL A 225 14.17 20.84 1.46
N ASP A 226 14.05 21.12 0.17
CA ASP A 226 14.65 20.29 -0.86
C ASP A 226 16.19 20.43 -0.86
N GLY A 227 16.86 19.34 -1.22
CA GLY A 227 18.30 19.32 -1.42
C GLY A 227 18.71 20.17 -2.61
N ALA A 228 19.82 20.88 -2.49
CA ALA A 228 20.36 21.66 -3.60
C ALA A 228 20.77 20.76 -4.77
N ALA A 229 20.52 21.20 -6.00
CA ALA A 229 21.04 20.52 -7.18
C ALA A 229 22.57 20.49 -7.18
N GLY A 230 23.14 19.41 -7.72
CA GLY A 230 24.58 19.25 -7.82
C GLY A 230 25.21 20.28 -8.74
N THR A 231 26.49 20.59 -8.49
CA THR A 231 27.28 21.47 -9.34
C THR A 231 28.73 21.02 -9.43
N TRP A 232 29.36 21.24 -10.58
CA TRP A 232 30.81 21.09 -10.78
C TRP A 232 31.57 22.40 -10.58
N ALA A 233 30.85 23.51 -10.43
CA ALA A 233 31.43 24.82 -10.18
C ALA A 233 31.91 24.93 -8.72
N ASN A 234 32.86 25.83 -8.48
CA ASN A 234 33.33 26.21 -7.14
C ASN A 234 33.78 25.03 -6.25
N GLY A 235 34.34 23.97 -6.87
CA GLY A 235 34.82 22.78 -6.15
C GLY A 235 33.74 21.75 -5.82
N GLY A 236 32.52 21.90 -6.37
CA GLY A 236 31.47 20.91 -6.23
C GLY A 236 31.78 19.57 -6.93
N ASN A 237 31.19 18.49 -6.41
CA ASN A 237 31.41 17.13 -6.89
C ASN A 237 30.28 16.62 -7.82
N GLY A 238 29.41 17.53 -8.28
CA GLY A 238 28.29 17.24 -9.16
C GLY A 238 27.12 16.50 -8.52
N ASN A 239 27.22 16.01 -7.29
CA ASN A 239 26.13 15.27 -6.66
C ASN A 239 25.07 16.23 -6.09
N GLY A 240 23.80 15.86 -6.21
CA GLY A 240 22.71 16.55 -5.54
C GLY A 240 22.77 16.39 -4.02
N GLY A 241 22.36 17.43 -3.31
CA GLY A 241 22.23 17.44 -1.85
C GLY A 241 21.04 16.58 -1.39
N ASN A 242 21.09 16.09 -0.15
CA ASN A 242 19.94 15.41 0.43
C ASN A 242 18.85 16.41 0.81
N GLY A 243 17.60 15.98 0.84
CA GLY A 243 16.51 16.79 1.40
C GLY A 243 16.62 16.94 2.92
N GLY A 244 15.89 17.91 3.47
CA GLY A 244 15.71 18.18 4.91
C GLY A 244 14.43 17.54 5.48
N LEU A 245 14.35 17.39 6.80
CA LEU A 245 13.26 16.69 7.47
C LEU A 245 12.08 17.62 7.78
N GLY A 246 10.86 17.09 7.69
CA GLY A 246 9.64 17.80 8.13
C GLY A 246 9.44 17.75 9.65
N GLY A 247 8.77 18.78 10.20
CA GLY A 247 8.38 18.88 11.60
C GLY A 247 7.14 18.06 11.94
N ASN A 248 6.90 17.79 13.22
CA ASN A 248 5.72 17.05 13.65
C ASN A 248 4.49 17.96 13.72
N GLY A 249 3.30 17.41 13.51
CA GLY A 249 2.05 18.09 13.82
C GLY A 249 1.81 18.19 15.33
N GLY A 250 1.10 19.25 15.74
CA GLY A 250 0.69 19.45 17.12
C GLY A 250 -0.50 18.58 17.51
N ASN A 251 -0.61 18.21 18.79
CA ASN A 251 -1.78 17.47 19.27
C ASN A 251 -2.99 18.39 19.37
N GLY A 252 -4.19 17.88 19.12
CA GLY A 252 -5.43 18.58 19.43
C GLY A 252 -5.70 18.62 20.94
N GLY A 253 -6.42 19.65 21.37
CA GLY A 253 -6.82 19.87 22.75
C GLY A 253 -8.05 19.06 23.15
N ARG A 254 -8.22 18.84 24.44
CA ARG A 254 -9.33 18.07 25.01
C ARG A 254 -10.64 18.85 24.96
N SER A 255 -11.76 18.11 24.89
CA SER A 255 -13.09 18.69 25.01
C SER A 255 -13.45 19.05 26.46
N SER A 256 -14.56 19.78 26.60
CA SER A 256 -15.24 20.02 27.87
C SER A 256 -15.73 18.72 28.53
N PHE A 257 -16.14 18.82 29.80
CA PHE A 257 -16.58 17.66 30.59
C PHE A 257 -17.90 17.06 30.09
N MET A 258 -18.96 17.86 29.90
CA MET A 258 -20.30 17.34 29.58
C MET A 258 -20.55 17.18 28.06
N PHE A 259 -20.42 18.26 27.28
CA PHE A 259 -20.67 18.25 25.83
C PHE A 259 -19.49 18.83 25.05
N GLY A 260 -18.97 18.09 24.07
CA GLY A 260 -18.00 18.65 23.14
C GLY A 260 -17.07 17.62 22.53
N ASN A 261 -16.42 18.04 21.45
CA ASN A 261 -15.50 17.23 20.68
C ASN A 261 -14.05 17.57 21.05
N GLY A 262 -13.19 16.55 21.14
CA GLY A 262 -11.75 16.80 21.19
C GLY A 262 -11.28 17.39 19.87
N GLY A 263 -10.28 18.26 19.91
CA GLY A 263 -9.69 18.85 18.71
C GLY A 263 -8.89 17.84 17.91
N ASN A 264 -8.80 18.00 16.60
CA ASN A 264 -8.02 17.12 15.75
C ASN A 264 -6.52 17.38 15.92
N GLY A 265 -5.70 16.35 15.80
CA GLY A 265 -4.25 16.51 15.69
C GLY A 265 -3.84 17.08 14.34
N GLY A 266 -2.81 17.91 14.33
CA GLY A 266 -2.25 18.50 13.11
C GLY A 266 -1.47 17.51 12.27
N ALA A 267 -1.42 17.73 10.96
CA ALA A 267 -0.63 16.91 10.06
C ALA A 267 0.88 17.11 10.29
N GLY A 268 1.68 16.06 10.06
CA GLY A 268 3.13 16.18 10.02
C GLY A 268 3.61 16.87 8.74
N GLY A 269 4.72 17.61 8.83
CA GLY A 269 5.35 18.25 7.69
C GLY A 269 5.97 17.24 6.73
N ASN A 270 5.88 17.50 5.43
CA ASN A 270 6.50 16.67 4.42
C ASN A 270 8.03 16.80 4.48
N ASN A 271 8.75 15.72 4.18
CA ASN A 271 10.19 15.78 4.03
C ASN A 271 10.58 16.33 2.65
N GLY A 272 11.71 17.03 2.57
CA GLY A 272 12.21 17.60 1.33
C GLY A 272 12.78 16.54 0.38
N ALA A 273 12.67 16.80 -0.93
CA ALA A 273 13.25 15.97 -1.97
C ALA A 273 14.78 16.07 -1.96
N GLY A 274 15.46 15.06 -2.49
CA GLY A 274 16.87 15.15 -2.83
C GLY A 274 17.07 16.01 -4.07
N GLY A 275 18.17 16.75 -4.13
CA GLY A 275 18.52 17.54 -5.30
C GLY A 275 18.98 16.66 -6.46
N ASP A 276 18.77 17.12 -7.68
CA ASP A 276 19.25 16.40 -8.87
C ASP A 276 20.77 16.44 -8.97
N GLY A 277 21.35 15.39 -9.54
CA GLY A 277 22.75 15.36 -9.93
C GLY A 277 23.02 16.29 -11.13
N ALA A 278 24.18 16.96 -11.11
CA ALA A 278 24.61 17.80 -12.21
C ALA A 278 24.82 16.98 -13.49
N ALA A 279 24.44 17.55 -14.63
CA ALA A 279 24.89 17.03 -15.91
C ALA A 279 26.44 17.09 -16.00
N GLY A 280 27.04 16.12 -16.68
CA GLY A 280 28.48 16.07 -16.91
C GLY A 280 28.96 17.28 -17.71
N THR A 281 30.23 17.62 -17.52
CA THR A 281 30.95 18.68 -18.23
C THR A 281 32.16 18.11 -18.97
N VAL A 282 32.82 18.93 -19.79
CA VAL A 282 34.05 18.50 -20.49
C VAL A 282 35.15 18.04 -19.52
N ASP A 283 35.24 18.65 -18.35
CA ASP A 283 36.22 18.29 -17.32
C ASP A 283 35.72 17.13 -16.43
N HIS A 284 34.39 16.93 -16.35
CA HIS A 284 33.74 15.91 -15.54
C HIS A 284 32.70 15.17 -16.39
N VAL A 285 33.15 14.24 -17.23
CA VAL A 285 32.31 13.65 -18.28
C VAL A 285 31.14 12.81 -17.75
N ASN A 286 31.21 12.34 -16.51
CA ASN A 286 30.12 11.59 -15.88
C ASN A 286 29.07 12.56 -15.31
N GLY A 287 27.80 12.16 -15.35
CA GLY A 287 26.76 12.84 -14.59
C GLY A 287 26.91 12.59 -13.09
N GLY A 288 26.56 13.60 -12.29
CA GLY A 288 26.53 13.48 -10.83
C GLY A 288 25.35 12.65 -10.35
N ASN A 289 25.45 12.07 -9.15
CA ASN A 289 24.35 11.31 -8.58
C ASN A 289 23.29 12.25 -8.00
N GLY A 290 22.02 11.84 -8.06
CA GLY A 290 20.94 12.50 -7.33
C GLY A 290 21.08 12.32 -5.83
N GLY A 291 20.66 13.33 -5.07
CA GLY A 291 20.62 13.31 -3.62
C GLY A 291 19.45 12.47 -3.11
N ASN A 292 19.55 11.99 -1.87
CA ASN A 292 18.45 11.23 -1.28
C ASN A 292 17.34 12.15 -0.80
N GLY A 293 16.10 11.74 -1.00
CA GLY A 293 14.96 12.35 -0.32
C GLY A 293 15.07 12.15 1.18
N ALA A 294 14.71 13.18 1.95
CA ALA A 294 14.71 13.08 3.40
C ALA A 294 13.60 12.15 3.88
N GLY A 295 13.88 11.46 4.99
CA GLY A 295 12.84 10.76 5.73
C GLY A 295 13.42 9.83 6.78
N THR A 296 12.83 9.91 7.97
CA THR A 296 13.02 8.94 9.05
C THR A 296 11.65 8.54 9.56
N SER A 297 11.54 7.40 10.24
CA SER A 297 10.28 6.97 10.84
C SER A 297 9.85 7.78 12.08
N SER A 298 10.54 8.86 12.40
CA SER A 298 10.40 9.62 13.66
C SER A 298 10.20 11.14 13.47
N THR A 299 10.18 11.62 12.23
CA THR A 299 9.98 13.04 11.88
C THR A 299 8.80 13.15 10.91
N GLY A 300 8.17 14.31 10.83
CA GLY A 300 6.93 14.46 10.06
C GLY A 300 5.77 13.63 10.63
N SER A 301 5.73 13.39 11.95
CA SER A 301 4.65 12.63 12.58
C SER A 301 3.38 13.48 12.64
N GLY A 302 2.21 12.89 12.42
CA GLY A 302 0.94 13.56 12.74
C GLY A 302 0.74 13.67 14.25
N GLY A 303 0.04 14.72 14.68
CA GLY A 303 -0.32 14.97 16.08
C GLY A 303 -1.46 14.08 16.55
N LEU A 304 -1.56 13.90 17.87
CA LEU A 304 -2.66 13.18 18.51
C LEU A 304 -3.97 13.96 18.41
N GLY A 305 -5.09 13.26 18.26
CA GLY A 305 -6.40 13.85 18.53
C GLY A 305 -6.60 14.10 20.02
N GLY A 306 -7.29 15.18 20.35
CA GLY A 306 -7.68 15.54 21.69
C GLY A 306 -8.67 14.55 22.30
N GLY A 307 -8.46 14.23 23.57
CA GLY A 307 -9.36 13.35 24.32
C GLY A 307 -10.70 13.99 24.63
N ARG A 308 -11.70 13.17 24.96
CA ARG A 308 -12.95 13.66 25.56
C ARG A 308 -12.72 14.04 27.02
N GLY A 309 -13.38 15.10 27.47
CA GLY A 309 -13.25 15.62 28.83
C GLY A 309 -13.87 14.76 29.93
N SER A 310 -14.86 13.90 29.63
CA SER A 310 -15.45 12.95 30.61
C SER A 310 -15.31 11.49 30.21
N SER A 311 -15.06 10.66 31.24
CA SER A 311 -15.12 9.19 31.17
C SER A 311 -16.47 8.61 31.60
N ILE A 312 -17.41 9.47 32.01
CA ILE A 312 -18.74 9.09 32.51
C ILE A 312 -19.78 9.11 31.38
N TYR A 313 -19.75 10.13 30.50
CA TYR A 313 -20.73 10.30 29.42
C TYR A 313 -20.16 9.79 28.09
N THR A 314 -20.07 8.46 27.93
CA THR A 314 -19.34 7.85 26.81
C THR A 314 -20.12 7.75 25.49
N SER A 315 -21.40 8.11 25.46
CA SER A 315 -22.18 8.10 24.20
C SER A 315 -21.62 9.14 23.22
N PRO A 316 -21.53 8.83 21.91
CA PRO A 316 -21.16 9.79 20.87
C PRO A 316 -22.06 11.03 20.82
N MET A 317 -23.28 10.94 21.37
CA MET A 317 -24.21 12.06 21.45
C MET A 317 -23.69 13.22 22.32
N TYR A 318 -22.76 12.96 23.26
CA TYR A 318 -22.16 13.96 24.13
C TYR A 318 -20.80 14.47 23.58
N GLY A 319 -20.43 14.00 22.39
CA GLY A 319 -19.20 14.36 21.69
C GLY A 319 -18.26 13.18 21.43
N SER A 320 -17.21 13.46 20.68
CA SER A 320 -16.20 12.49 20.22
C SER A 320 -14.79 12.92 20.59
N ALA A 321 -13.85 11.98 20.59
CA ALA A 321 -12.43 12.36 20.58
C ALA A 321 -12.09 12.97 19.21
N GLY A 322 -11.04 13.79 19.17
CA GLY A 322 -10.51 14.33 17.93
C GLY A 322 -9.87 13.26 17.07
N GLN A 323 -9.85 13.50 15.77
CA GLN A 323 -9.09 12.69 14.82
C GLN A 323 -7.60 12.96 14.95
N VAL A 324 -6.82 11.99 14.54
CA VAL A 324 -5.37 12.07 14.55
C VAL A 324 -4.84 12.69 13.26
N GLY A 325 -3.70 13.35 13.36
CA GLY A 325 -3.01 13.90 12.20
C GLY A 325 -2.40 12.82 11.31
N VAL A 326 -2.35 13.09 10.01
CA VAL A 326 -1.64 12.26 9.04
C VAL A 326 -0.15 12.61 9.07
N GLY A 327 0.72 11.59 8.99
CA GLY A 327 2.16 11.78 8.86
C GLY A 327 2.56 12.34 7.49
N GLY A 328 3.60 13.17 7.47
CA GLY A 328 4.14 13.79 6.27
C GLY A 328 4.76 12.79 5.31
N ALA A 329 4.71 13.09 4.02
CA ALA A 329 5.31 12.26 2.99
C ALA A 329 6.86 12.23 3.10
N GLY A 330 7.45 11.12 2.69
CA GLY A 330 8.90 11.01 2.47
C GLY A 330 9.32 11.81 1.24
N GLY A 331 10.51 12.39 1.29
CA GLY A 331 11.05 13.17 0.18
C GLY A 331 11.32 12.31 -1.04
N LEU A 332 11.15 12.86 -2.23
CA LEU A 332 11.53 12.17 -3.48
C LEU A 332 13.05 12.06 -3.56
N GLY A 333 13.58 10.98 -4.14
CA GLY A 333 14.98 10.94 -4.52
C GLY A 333 15.25 11.84 -5.72
N GLY A 334 16.37 12.56 -5.72
CA GLY A 334 16.78 13.40 -6.85
C GLY A 334 17.20 12.55 -8.04
N ASP A 335 17.04 13.07 -9.25
CA ASP A 335 17.45 12.37 -10.47
C ASP A 335 18.97 12.38 -10.63
N GLY A 336 19.51 11.33 -11.24
CA GLY A 336 20.91 11.29 -11.65
C GLY A 336 21.15 12.18 -12.86
N GLY A 337 22.24 12.93 -12.85
CA GLY A 337 22.60 13.80 -13.97
C GLY A 337 22.97 13.00 -15.21
N ASN A 338 22.69 13.55 -16.39
CA ASN A 338 23.16 12.98 -17.65
C ASN A 338 24.68 13.14 -17.79
N ALA A 339 25.33 12.24 -18.51
CA ALA A 339 26.73 12.42 -18.88
C ALA A 339 26.93 13.62 -19.82
N TYR A 340 28.17 14.09 -19.92
CA TYR A 340 28.54 15.15 -20.86
C TYR A 340 28.33 14.69 -22.30
N GLN A 341 27.67 15.55 -23.09
CA GLN A 341 27.57 15.42 -24.54
C GLN A 341 28.56 16.36 -25.21
N ASP A 342 29.32 15.85 -26.19
CA ASP A 342 30.16 16.68 -27.02
C ASP A 342 29.34 17.51 -28.03
N GLY A 343 30.04 18.31 -28.87
CA GLY A 343 29.38 19.16 -29.87
C GLY A 343 28.63 18.40 -30.98
N ASN A 344 28.81 17.09 -31.08
CA ASN A 344 28.13 16.22 -32.03
C ASN A 344 26.91 15.52 -31.41
N GLY A 345 26.71 15.66 -30.09
CA GLY A 345 25.66 15.00 -29.32
C GLY A 345 26.06 13.63 -28.75
N ASP A 346 27.34 13.25 -28.84
CA ASP A 346 27.83 11.97 -28.35
C ASP A 346 28.16 12.06 -26.85
N TYR A 347 27.66 11.11 -26.06
CA TYR A 347 28.00 11.03 -24.64
C TYR A 347 29.42 10.51 -24.44
N LEU A 348 30.18 11.16 -23.56
CA LEU A 348 31.59 10.80 -23.27
C LEU A 348 31.81 10.15 -21.89
N GLY A 349 30.78 10.13 -21.04
CA GLY A 349 30.83 9.52 -19.70
C GLY A 349 29.57 8.75 -19.37
N ASN A 350 29.46 8.28 -18.12
CA ASN A 350 28.31 7.54 -17.62
C ASN A 350 27.27 8.48 -16.99
N GLY A 351 25.99 8.11 -17.07
CA GLY A 351 24.95 8.80 -16.34
C GLY A 351 25.07 8.56 -14.83
N GLY A 352 24.67 9.56 -14.04
CA GLY A 352 24.64 9.47 -12.59
C GLY A 352 23.49 8.60 -12.08
N ASN A 353 23.63 8.03 -10.89
CA ASN A 353 22.54 7.26 -10.29
C ASN A 353 21.48 8.19 -9.68
N GLY A 354 20.22 7.79 -9.72
CA GLY A 354 19.16 8.46 -8.98
C GLY A 354 19.27 8.22 -7.47
N GLY A 355 18.85 9.21 -6.68
CA GLY A 355 18.82 9.14 -5.23
C GLY A 355 17.67 8.29 -4.70
N ALA A 356 17.81 7.77 -3.49
CA ALA A 356 16.73 7.02 -2.84
C ALA A 356 15.61 7.96 -2.38
N GLY A 357 14.37 7.50 -2.46
CA GLY A 357 13.22 8.15 -1.83
C GLY A 357 13.26 7.97 -0.31
N GLY A 358 12.79 8.99 0.40
CA GLY A 358 12.77 9.05 1.86
C GLY A 358 11.61 8.28 2.47
N TYR A 359 11.76 7.92 3.75
CA TYR A 359 10.67 7.30 4.52
C TYR A 359 9.53 8.28 4.77
N GLY A 360 8.29 7.78 4.68
CA GLY A 360 7.14 8.52 5.17
C GLY A 360 7.17 8.67 6.69
N GLY A 361 6.69 9.81 7.19
CA GLY A 361 6.55 10.09 8.61
C GLY A 361 5.67 9.05 9.28
N GLY A 362 6.11 8.55 10.43
CA GLY A 362 5.40 7.52 11.18
C GLY A 362 5.39 7.84 12.67
N ASN A 363 4.52 7.15 13.42
CA ASN A 363 4.39 7.39 14.85
C ASN A 363 5.10 6.30 15.66
N LEU A 364 6.43 6.38 15.77
CA LEU A 364 7.23 5.34 16.44
C LEU A 364 7.21 5.44 17.97
N LEU A 365 6.72 6.55 18.54
CA LEU A 365 6.73 6.85 19.98
C LEU A 365 5.31 7.17 20.49
N GLY A 366 4.43 6.18 20.41
CA GLY A 366 3.20 6.15 21.21
C GLY A 366 2.04 7.05 20.77
N GLY A 367 2.16 7.77 19.65
CA GLY A 367 1.03 8.51 19.11
C GLY A 367 0.20 7.69 18.10
N VAL A 368 -1.07 8.04 18.00
CA VAL A 368 -2.08 7.53 17.08
C VAL A 368 -2.10 8.48 15.87
N GLY A 369 -2.02 7.98 14.63
CA GLY A 369 -1.91 8.80 13.41
C GLY A 369 -1.67 7.95 12.16
N ASP A 370 -2.23 8.37 11.01
CA ASP A 370 -1.99 7.70 9.73
C ASP A 370 -0.53 7.89 9.28
N GLY A 371 0.07 6.87 8.68
CA GLY A 371 1.45 6.91 8.19
C GLY A 371 1.57 7.67 6.87
N GLY A 372 2.59 8.51 6.74
CA GLY A 372 2.87 9.22 5.49
C GLY A 372 3.36 8.28 4.38
N ARG A 373 3.09 8.61 3.11
CA ARG A 373 3.61 7.84 1.97
C ARG A 373 5.14 7.94 1.88
N GLY A 374 5.82 6.84 1.55
CA GLY A 374 7.26 6.85 1.23
C GLY A 374 7.53 7.53 -0.11
N GLY A 375 8.63 8.27 -0.20
CA GLY A 375 9.02 8.98 -1.43
C GLY A 375 9.42 8.04 -2.55
N ASP A 376 9.16 8.40 -3.79
CA ASP A 376 9.61 7.64 -4.95
C ASP A 376 11.14 7.87 -5.15
N GLY A 377 11.85 6.87 -5.68
CA GLY A 377 13.28 6.99 -5.99
C GLY A 377 13.52 7.75 -7.30
N GLY A 378 14.63 8.48 -7.38
CA GLY A 378 14.99 9.27 -8.56
C GLY A 378 15.40 8.39 -9.74
N ALA A 379 15.22 8.89 -10.96
CA ALA A 379 15.66 8.23 -12.17
C ALA A 379 17.20 8.28 -12.32
N GLY A 380 17.78 7.28 -12.99
CA GLY A 380 19.17 7.33 -13.39
C GLY A 380 19.38 8.20 -14.63
N GLY A 381 20.51 8.89 -14.71
CA GLY A 381 20.88 9.72 -15.85
C GLY A 381 21.30 8.91 -17.07
N THR A 382 21.21 9.52 -18.25
CA THR A 382 21.64 8.91 -19.52
C THR A 382 23.15 9.06 -19.73
N GLY A 383 23.81 8.11 -20.39
CA GLY A 383 25.22 8.25 -20.77
C GLY A 383 25.75 7.09 -21.62
N LEU A 384 27.07 6.92 -21.71
CA LEU A 384 27.71 5.74 -22.29
C LEU A 384 27.24 4.47 -21.60
N ASN A 385 27.18 4.49 -20.28
CA ASN A 385 26.35 3.60 -19.49
C ASN A 385 25.30 4.43 -18.78
N GLY A 386 24.09 3.91 -18.68
CA GLY A 386 23.02 4.57 -17.95
C GLY A 386 23.19 4.42 -16.44
N GLY A 387 22.85 5.45 -15.69
CA GLY A 387 22.85 5.40 -14.23
C GLY A 387 21.69 4.56 -13.68
N ASN A 388 21.84 3.95 -12.51
CA ASN A 388 20.74 3.18 -11.90
C ASN A 388 19.68 4.12 -11.32
N GLY A 389 18.42 3.68 -11.33
CA GLY A 389 17.36 4.34 -10.60
C GLY A 389 17.47 4.12 -9.09
N GLY A 390 17.06 5.11 -8.30
CA GLY A 390 17.05 5.06 -6.85
C GLY A 390 15.93 4.18 -6.30
N ALA A 391 16.12 3.64 -5.09
CA ALA A 391 15.07 2.86 -4.43
C ALA A 391 13.95 3.77 -3.91
N GLY A 392 12.71 3.28 -3.93
CA GLY A 392 11.59 3.95 -3.26
C GLY A 392 11.66 3.82 -1.74
N GLY A 393 11.21 4.84 -1.04
CA GLY A 393 11.14 4.89 0.41
C GLY A 393 9.99 4.04 0.96
N ASN A 394 10.16 3.51 2.18
CA ASN A 394 9.05 2.81 2.85
C ASN A 394 7.98 3.82 3.32
N GLY A 395 6.72 3.39 3.34
CA GLY A 395 5.67 4.15 3.98
C GLY A 395 5.86 4.27 5.49
N GLY A 396 5.20 5.26 6.09
CA GLY A 396 5.15 5.47 7.53
C GLY A 396 4.44 4.31 8.24
N ARG A 397 4.84 4.05 9.49
CA ARG A 397 4.19 3.05 10.34
C ARG A 397 3.04 3.68 11.10
N ALA A 398 1.91 2.97 11.17
CA ALA A 398 0.84 3.22 12.12
C ALA A 398 1.08 2.44 13.42
N SER A 399 0.69 3.03 14.56
CA SER A 399 0.92 2.50 15.93
C SER A 399 -0.27 1.68 16.47
N THR A 400 -1.46 1.83 15.89
CA THR A 400 -2.72 1.20 16.37
C THR A 400 -3.49 0.56 15.21
N ASN A 401 -4.45 -0.31 15.55
CA ASN A 401 -5.27 -1.04 14.58
C ASN A 401 -6.23 -0.14 13.76
N ASP A 402 -6.50 1.08 14.24
CA ASP A 402 -7.48 2.00 13.63
C ASP A 402 -6.83 3.06 12.71
N ALA A 403 -5.50 3.17 12.71
CA ALA A 403 -4.75 4.10 11.85
C ALA A 403 -4.20 3.37 10.61
N LEU A 404 -4.28 4.02 9.45
CA LEU A 404 -3.76 3.49 8.20
C LEU A 404 -2.25 3.79 8.09
N PRO A 405 -1.40 2.83 7.72
CA PRO A 405 0.03 3.09 7.49
C PRO A 405 0.22 3.95 6.23
N GLY A 406 1.46 4.17 5.80
CA GLY A 406 1.74 4.78 4.50
C GLY A 406 1.96 3.76 3.38
N ASN A 407 1.64 4.14 2.14
CA ASN A 407 2.10 3.42 0.94
C ASN A 407 3.63 3.47 0.81
N GLY A 408 4.22 2.43 0.24
CA GLY A 408 5.63 2.48 -0.19
C GLY A 408 5.80 3.31 -1.46
N GLY A 409 6.94 4.01 -1.59
CA GLY A 409 7.30 4.73 -2.81
C GLY A 409 7.79 3.81 -3.92
N ASN A 410 7.63 4.20 -5.17
CA ASN A 410 8.11 3.44 -6.32
C ASN A 410 9.63 3.56 -6.47
N GLY A 411 10.27 2.54 -7.04
CA GLY A 411 11.66 2.65 -7.47
C GLY A 411 11.79 3.51 -8.73
N GLY A 412 12.87 4.28 -8.83
CA GLY A 412 13.17 5.11 -9.98
C GLY A 412 13.58 4.27 -11.20
N ASN A 413 13.36 4.82 -12.40
CA ASN A 413 13.76 4.14 -13.63
C ASN A 413 15.28 4.22 -13.82
N GLY A 414 15.88 3.19 -14.42
CA GLY A 414 17.27 3.25 -14.87
C GLY A 414 17.44 4.18 -16.07
N GLY A 415 18.58 4.84 -16.16
CA GLY A 415 18.93 5.72 -17.26
C GLY A 415 19.29 4.98 -18.53
N ASP A 416 19.10 5.64 -19.66
CA ASP A 416 19.43 5.08 -20.97
C ASP A 416 20.94 5.06 -21.22
N ALA A 417 21.38 4.11 -22.04
CA ALA A 417 22.76 4.00 -22.47
C ALA A 417 22.91 4.16 -23.98
N THR A 418 23.84 5.01 -24.41
CA THR A 418 24.21 5.15 -25.83
C THR A 418 25.31 4.18 -26.25
N ALA A 419 25.96 3.54 -25.29
CA ALA A 419 26.88 2.42 -25.50
C ALA A 419 26.68 1.40 -24.36
N GLY A 420 27.55 0.40 -24.21
CA GLY A 420 27.64 -0.39 -22.97
C GLY A 420 26.32 -0.96 -22.42
N LYS A 421 26.00 -0.64 -21.16
CA LYS A 421 24.81 -1.14 -20.45
C LYS A 421 23.96 -0.01 -19.89
N ALA A 422 22.64 -0.11 -20.08
CA ALA A 422 21.68 0.80 -19.49
C ALA A 422 21.43 0.52 -18.00
N GLY A 423 20.99 1.56 -17.30
CA GLY A 423 20.83 1.54 -15.85
C GLY A 423 19.76 0.57 -15.40
N ASN A 424 19.95 -0.08 -14.26
CA ASN A 424 18.88 -0.89 -13.67
C ASN A 424 17.85 0.03 -12.99
N GLY A 425 16.58 -0.38 -12.98
CA GLY A 425 15.55 0.27 -12.19
C GLY A 425 15.75 0.03 -10.69
N GLY A 426 15.33 0.99 -9.87
CA GLY A 426 15.36 0.92 -8.43
C GLY A 426 14.28 0.01 -7.85
N ASN A 427 14.48 -0.48 -6.63
CA ASN A 427 13.48 -1.30 -5.96
C ASN A 427 12.34 -0.45 -5.39
N GLY A 428 11.12 -0.99 -5.37
CA GLY A 428 9.98 -0.37 -4.71
C GLY A 428 10.10 -0.44 -3.18
N GLY A 429 9.57 0.58 -2.51
CA GLY A 429 9.51 0.72 -1.07
C GLY A 429 8.43 -0.16 -0.43
N ARG A 430 8.63 -0.50 0.83
CA ARG A 430 7.71 -1.38 1.58
C ARG A 430 6.49 -0.61 2.08
N ALA A 431 5.36 -1.30 2.16
CA ALA A 431 4.18 -0.84 2.90
C ALA A 431 4.03 -1.66 4.20
N TYR A 432 3.65 -0.98 5.27
CA TYR A 432 3.36 -1.60 6.57
C TYR A 432 1.86 -1.95 6.68
N ALA A 433 1.41 -2.54 7.78
CA ALA A 433 0.09 -3.20 7.90
C ALA A 433 -1.11 -2.24 7.83
N GLY A 434 -2.09 -2.52 6.94
CA GLY A 434 -3.37 -1.76 6.87
C GLY A 434 -4.01 -1.65 5.48
N GLY A 435 -3.91 -2.68 4.61
CA GLY A 435 -4.58 -2.68 3.30
C GLY A 435 -3.91 -1.88 2.18
N LEU A 436 -2.75 -1.29 2.45
CA LEU A 436 -2.07 -0.36 1.54
C LEU A 436 -1.04 -1.01 0.63
N ALA A 437 -0.83 -0.40 -0.55
CA ALA A 437 0.06 -0.93 -1.58
C ALA A 437 1.53 -0.54 -1.32
N SER A 438 2.41 -1.52 -1.42
CA SER A 438 3.85 -1.26 -1.52
C SER A 438 4.24 -0.74 -2.91
N GLY A 439 5.37 -0.06 -3.02
CA GLY A 439 5.79 0.54 -4.27
C GLY A 439 6.22 -0.48 -5.32
N ASN A 440 6.07 -0.12 -6.59
CA ASN A 440 6.55 -0.93 -7.71
C ASN A 440 8.05 -0.74 -7.92
N GLY A 441 8.71 -1.75 -8.50
CA GLY A 441 10.08 -1.60 -8.99
C GLY A 441 10.13 -0.71 -10.23
N GLY A 442 11.18 0.10 -10.35
CA GLY A 442 11.42 0.94 -11.52
C GLY A 442 11.81 0.11 -12.75
N ASN A 443 11.54 0.63 -13.94
CA ASN A 443 11.95 -0.03 -15.18
C ASN A 443 13.46 0.12 -15.41
N GLY A 444 14.08 -0.84 -16.08
CA GLY A 444 15.44 -0.68 -16.58
C GLY A 444 15.50 0.27 -17.77
N GLY A 445 16.61 1.01 -17.90
CA GLY A 445 16.84 1.92 -19.02
C GLY A 445 17.09 1.19 -20.34
N ASN A 446 16.93 1.90 -21.45
CA ASN A 446 17.16 1.38 -22.79
C ASN A 446 18.62 1.60 -23.25
N GLY A 447 19.13 0.71 -24.08
CA GLY A 447 20.37 0.91 -24.85
C GLY A 447 20.15 1.75 -26.11
N ALA A 448 21.17 1.81 -26.98
CA ALA A 448 21.17 2.58 -28.22
C ALA A 448 20.28 1.96 -29.32
N THR A 449 18.96 1.92 -29.11
CA THR A 449 18.03 1.09 -29.90
C THR A 449 17.93 1.44 -31.38
N ASN A 450 18.46 2.59 -31.80
CA ASN A 450 18.43 3.11 -33.17
C ASN A 450 19.73 2.86 -33.97
N ASP A 451 20.79 2.33 -33.36
CA ASP A 451 22.06 2.04 -34.03
C ASP A 451 22.49 0.58 -33.81
N ALA A 452 22.28 -0.25 -34.84
CA ALA A 452 22.63 -1.67 -34.78
C ALA A 452 24.15 -1.93 -34.72
N THR A 453 25.00 -0.94 -35.03
CA THR A 453 26.47 -1.12 -34.97
C THR A 453 27.00 -1.06 -33.54
N VAL A 454 26.26 -0.41 -32.63
CA VAL A 454 26.63 -0.28 -31.23
C VAL A 454 26.08 -1.45 -30.42
N LYS A 455 26.96 -2.13 -29.67
CA LYS A 455 26.57 -3.25 -28.81
C LYS A 455 26.09 -2.73 -27.45
N THR A 456 24.78 -2.83 -27.19
CA THR A 456 24.19 -2.39 -25.91
C THR A 456 23.33 -3.47 -25.27
N ILE A 457 23.28 -3.42 -23.93
CA ILE A 457 22.42 -4.27 -23.11
C ILE A 457 21.44 -3.38 -22.34
N GLY A 458 20.15 -3.71 -22.41
CA GLY A 458 19.12 -3.03 -21.64
C GLY A 458 19.28 -3.23 -20.12
N GLY A 459 18.80 -2.28 -19.34
CA GLY A 459 18.85 -2.31 -17.89
C GLY A 459 17.88 -3.34 -17.32
N ASN A 460 18.20 -3.92 -16.16
CA ASN A 460 17.24 -4.80 -15.49
C ASN A 460 16.16 -3.96 -14.78
N GLY A 461 14.93 -4.46 -14.71
CA GLY A 461 13.90 -3.87 -13.86
C GLY A 461 14.20 -4.09 -12.37
N GLY A 462 13.76 -3.15 -11.54
CA GLY A 462 13.88 -3.23 -10.08
C GLY A 462 12.83 -4.15 -9.47
N ALA A 463 13.09 -4.65 -8.27
CA ALA A 463 12.14 -5.50 -7.55
C ALA A 463 10.96 -4.68 -6.99
N GLY A 464 9.77 -5.27 -6.96
CA GLY A 464 8.62 -4.71 -6.27
C GLY A 464 8.79 -4.71 -4.75
N GLY A 465 8.19 -3.72 -4.08
CA GLY A 465 8.17 -3.59 -2.63
C GLY A 465 7.36 -4.70 -1.97
N SER A 466 7.74 -5.06 -0.74
CA SER A 466 6.99 -6.04 0.07
C SER A 466 5.90 -5.36 0.89
N ALA A 467 4.76 -6.02 1.04
CA ALA A 467 3.65 -5.57 1.88
C ALA A 467 3.50 -6.43 3.14
N PHE A 468 3.31 -5.79 4.31
CA PHE A 468 3.03 -6.49 5.58
C PHE A 468 1.57 -6.33 5.99
N GLY A 469 0.61 -6.74 5.16
CA GLY A 469 -0.82 -6.66 5.47
C GLY A 469 -1.70 -7.14 4.32
N SER A 470 -2.99 -6.84 4.36
CA SER A 470 -3.96 -7.19 3.31
C SER A 470 -3.76 -6.47 1.97
N GLY A 471 -2.88 -5.47 1.93
CA GLY A 471 -2.52 -4.75 0.71
C GLY A 471 -1.69 -5.60 -0.25
N GLY A 472 -1.79 -5.31 -1.55
CA GLY A 472 -1.01 -5.98 -2.58
C GLY A 472 0.47 -5.59 -2.55
N SER A 473 1.34 -6.56 -2.81
CA SER A 473 2.78 -6.29 -2.99
C SER A 473 3.07 -5.69 -4.37
N GLY A 474 4.15 -4.91 -4.45
CA GLY A 474 4.51 -4.15 -5.64
C GLY A 474 4.92 -5.06 -6.79
N ALA A 475 4.62 -4.66 -8.02
CA ALA A 475 5.10 -5.35 -9.20
C ALA A 475 6.61 -5.09 -9.41
N GLY A 476 7.31 -6.05 -9.99
CA GLY A 476 8.66 -5.82 -10.49
C GLY A 476 8.64 -4.95 -11.75
N GLY A 477 9.67 -4.12 -11.91
CA GLY A 477 9.82 -3.28 -13.10
C GLY A 477 10.18 -4.10 -14.34
N ASN A 478 9.87 -3.58 -15.52
CA ASN A 478 10.24 -4.23 -16.78
C ASN A 478 11.74 -4.04 -17.07
N GLY A 479 12.35 -5.00 -17.76
CA GLY A 479 13.68 -4.83 -18.33
C GLY A 479 13.66 -3.86 -19.51
N GLY A 480 14.72 -3.09 -19.67
CA GLY A 480 14.89 -2.15 -20.77
C GLY A 480 15.33 -2.83 -22.07
N THR A 481 15.14 -2.13 -23.18
CA THR A 481 15.52 -2.63 -24.52
C THR A 481 17.02 -2.48 -24.74
N GLY A 482 17.68 -3.39 -25.46
CA GLY A 482 19.06 -3.19 -25.92
C GLY A 482 19.24 -3.58 -27.39
N THR A 483 20.38 -3.27 -28.00
CA THR A 483 20.64 -3.73 -29.38
C THR A 483 21.05 -5.21 -29.38
N TYR A 484 21.95 -5.60 -28.49
CA TYR A 484 22.45 -6.97 -28.39
C TYR A 484 21.60 -7.85 -27.48
N ALA A 485 21.19 -7.32 -26.33
CA ALA A 485 20.31 -8.03 -25.41
C ALA A 485 19.40 -7.07 -24.64
N GLY A 486 18.15 -7.47 -24.41
CA GLY A 486 17.29 -6.78 -23.45
C GLY A 486 17.63 -7.12 -22.01
N GLY A 487 17.25 -6.23 -21.09
CA GLY A 487 17.41 -6.43 -19.65
C GLY A 487 16.37 -7.41 -19.08
N ASN A 488 16.66 -7.98 -17.92
CA ASN A 488 15.69 -8.86 -17.26
C ASN A 488 14.62 -8.04 -16.53
N GLY A 489 13.40 -8.56 -16.44
CA GLY A 489 12.38 -8.02 -15.57
C GLY A 489 12.72 -8.22 -14.09
N GLY A 490 12.28 -7.30 -13.25
CA GLY A 490 12.43 -7.36 -11.80
C GLY A 490 11.44 -8.35 -11.16
N ASN A 491 11.79 -8.86 -9.99
CA ASN A 491 10.88 -9.75 -9.25
C ASN A 491 9.74 -8.96 -8.62
N GLY A 492 8.56 -9.55 -8.53
CA GLY A 492 7.45 -9.02 -7.75
C GLY A 492 7.73 -9.10 -6.25
N GLY A 493 7.11 -8.21 -5.49
CA GLY A 493 7.24 -8.14 -4.04
C GLY A 493 6.48 -9.26 -3.33
N ASN A 494 6.97 -9.66 -2.16
CA ASN A 494 6.32 -10.67 -1.32
C ASN A 494 5.35 -10.02 -0.33
N SER A 495 4.20 -10.66 -0.14
CA SER A 495 3.23 -10.27 0.88
C SER A 495 3.42 -11.07 2.16
N GLY A 496 3.21 -10.41 3.30
CA GLY A 496 3.37 -10.93 4.66
C GLY A 496 2.11 -11.63 5.19
N ASN A 497 1.50 -11.11 6.25
CA ASN A 497 0.29 -11.68 6.86
C ASN A 497 -0.97 -10.91 6.40
N ALA A 498 -2.16 -11.45 6.71
CA ALA A 498 -3.48 -10.90 6.38
C ALA A 498 -3.87 -10.95 4.89
N GLY A 499 -3.38 -11.94 4.15
CA GLY A 499 -3.97 -12.28 2.85
C GLY A 499 -3.59 -11.42 1.65
N GLY A 500 -2.59 -10.53 1.75
CA GLY A 500 -2.16 -9.70 0.62
C GLY A 500 -1.64 -10.52 -0.56
N ALA A 501 -2.00 -10.17 -1.80
CA ALA A 501 -1.49 -10.86 -2.99
C ALA A 501 -0.02 -10.53 -3.26
N GLY A 502 0.75 -11.51 -3.72
CA GLY A 502 2.14 -11.31 -4.16
C GLY A 502 2.21 -10.48 -5.45
N GLY A 503 3.23 -9.66 -5.60
CA GLY A 503 3.42 -8.79 -6.76
C GLY A 503 3.76 -9.59 -8.02
N ALA A 504 3.33 -9.10 -9.19
CA ALA A 504 3.74 -9.71 -10.46
C ALA A 504 5.23 -9.45 -10.75
N GLY A 505 5.91 -10.40 -11.38
CA GLY A 505 7.24 -10.18 -11.95
C GLY A 505 7.16 -9.30 -13.19
N GLY A 506 8.15 -8.45 -13.40
CA GLY A 506 8.27 -7.59 -14.57
C GLY A 506 8.61 -8.39 -15.82
N ASN A 507 8.24 -7.87 -16.99
CA ASN A 507 8.59 -8.50 -18.26
C ASN A 507 10.07 -8.25 -18.60
N GLY A 508 10.68 -9.18 -19.32
CA GLY A 508 12.00 -8.97 -19.92
C GLY A 508 11.95 -7.90 -21.02
N GLY A 509 13.04 -7.18 -21.19
CA GLY A 509 13.22 -6.20 -22.26
C GLY A 509 13.52 -6.84 -23.60
N THR A 510 13.09 -6.20 -24.69
CA THR A 510 13.33 -6.69 -26.05
C THR A 510 14.74 -6.36 -26.53
N SER A 511 15.11 -6.84 -27.72
CA SER A 511 16.36 -6.44 -28.36
C SER A 511 16.19 -6.09 -29.84
N THR A 512 16.79 -4.99 -30.29
CA THR A 512 16.63 -4.46 -31.65
C THR A 512 17.62 -5.01 -32.68
N GLY A 513 18.61 -5.81 -32.25
CA GLY A 513 19.60 -6.46 -33.09
C GLY A 513 20.92 -5.70 -33.18
N TRP A 514 22.01 -6.40 -32.89
CA TRP A 514 23.38 -5.92 -33.04
C TRP A 514 24.04 -6.55 -34.26
N ASN A 515 24.58 -5.73 -35.14
CA ASN A 515 25.37 -6.12 -36.28
C ASN A 515 26.82 -6.33 -35.85
N ASP A 516 27.32 -7.55 -35.99
CA ASP A 516 28.68 -7.93 -35.63
C ASP A 516 29.75 -7.51 -36.67
N GLY A 517 29.34 -6.76 -37.70
CA GLY A 517 30.18 -6.35 -38.82
C GLY A 517 30.20 -7.34 -39.98
N THR A 518 29.58 -8.52 -39.84
CA THR A 518 29.46 -9.52 -40.92
C THR A 518 28.15 -9.41 -41.70
N GLY A 519 27.24 -8.53 -41.28
CA GLY A 519 25.91 -8.36 -41.86
C GLY A 519 24.83 -9.25 -41.23
N THR A 520 25.18 -10.07 -40.22
CA THR A 520 24.21 -10.80 -39.40
C THR A 520 23.81 -9.96 -38.19
N LEU A 521 22.51 -9.89 -37.91
CA LEU A 521 22.02 -9.26 -36.68
C LEU A 521 21.82 -10.31 -35.58
N TYR A 522 22.50 -10.12 -34.45
CA TYR A 522 22.35 -10.93 -33.25
C TYR A 522 21.49 -10.22 -32.23
N SER A 523 20.50 -10.91 -31.67
CA SER A 523 19.64 -10.31 -30.64
C SER A 523 19.17 -11.34 -29.60
N LYS A 524 19.05 -10.92 -28.34
CA LYS A 524 18.56 -11.76 -27.24
C LYS A 524 17.53 -11.02 -26.39
N GLY A 525 16.33 -11.57 -26.28
CA GLY A 525 15.33 -11.06 -25.35
C GLY A 525 15.74 -11.28 -23.89
N GLY A 526 15.37 -10.34 -23.03
CA GLY A 526 15.56 -10.44 -21.59
C GLY A 526 14.61 -11.44 -20.94
N ASN A 527 15.00 -12.00 -19.80
CA ASN A 527 14.13 -12.91 -19.06
C ASN A 527 13.07 -12.14 -18.27
N GLY A 528 11.89 -12.72 -18.08
CA GLY A 528 10.90 -12.21 -17.15
C GLY A 528 11.32 -12.40 -15.69
N GLY A 529 10.88 -11.51 -14.81
CA GLY A 529 11.08 -11.60 -13.37
C GLY A 529 10.11 -12.59 -12.71
N ASN A 530 10.47 -13.11 -11.55
CA ASN A 530 9.59 -14.02 -10.81
C ASN A 530 8.45 -13.25 -10.12
N GLY A 531 7.27 -13.85 -10.02
CA GLY A 531 6.20 -13.35 -9.17
C GLY A 531 6.53 -13.52 -7.68
N GLY A 532 6.03 -12.62 -6.86
CA GLY A 532 6.19 -12.65 -5.42
C GLY A 532 5.20 -13.58 -4.72
N ASN A 533 5.50 -14.00 -3.50
CA ASN A 533 4.64 -14.89 -2.74
C ASN A 533 3.43 -14.15 -2.16
N GLY A 534 2.29 -14.83 -2.14
CA GLY A 534 1.08 -14.38 -1.46
C GLY A 534 1.19 -14.51 0.06
N GLY A 535 0.50 -13.61 0.77
CA GLY A 535 0.57 -13.50 2.21
C GLY A 535 -0.30 -14.52 2.93
N ALA A 536 0.11 -14.91 4.14
CA ALA A 536 -0.65 -15.86 4.95
C ALA A 536 -2.01 -15.26 5.38
N GLY A 537 -3.06 -16.08 5.32
CA GLY A 537 -4.39 -15.76 5.84
C GLY A 537 -4.53 -16.07 7.33
N ASP A 538 -5.52 -15.44 7.97
CA ASP A 538 -5.89 -15.67 9.38
C ASP A 538 -7.33 -16.18 9.50
N ALA A 539 -7.84 -16.39 10.72
CA ALA A 539 -9.17 -16.96 10.94
C ALA A 539 -10.33 -16.17 10.28
N THR A 540 -10.10 -14.93 9.85
CA THR A 540 -11.10 -14.04 9.24
C THR A 540 -10.80 -13.64 7.80
N THR A 541 -9.55 -13.81 7.35
CA THR A 541 -9.05 -13.26 6.07
C THR A 541 -8.37 -14.34 5.24
N ALA A 542 -8.91 -14.62 4.05
CA ALA A 542 -8.35 -15.58 3.10
C ALA A 542 -6.86 -15.28 2.79
N ALA A 543 -6.08 -16.31 2.51
CA ALA A 543 -4.67 -16.11 2.16
C ALA A 543 -4.51 -15.55 0.74
N GLY A 544 -3.41 -14.83 0.52
CA GLY A 544 -3.14 -14.11 -0.71
C GLY A 544 -2.67 -15.03 -1.83
N GLN A 545 -3.03 -14.66 -3.07
CA GLN A 545 -2.53 -15.35 -4.27
C GLN A 545 -1.05 -15.07 -4.47
N GLY A 546 -0.32 -16.04 -5.02
CA GLY A 546 1.02 -15.81 -5.56
C GLY A 546 0.98 -14.94 -6.82
N GLY A 547 1.95 -14.05 -6.97
CA GLY A 547 2.07 -13.19 -8.14
C GLY A 547 2.45 -13.97 -9.40
N ALA A 548 2.00 -13.51 -10.57
CA ALA A 548 2.40 -14.10 -11.84
C ALA A 548 3.88 -13.80 -12.15
N GLY A 549 4.58 -14.74 -12.78
CA GLY A 549 5.89 -14.49 -13.37
C GLY A 549 5.78 -13.63 -14.63
N GLY A 550 6.75 -12.75 -14.85
CA GLY A 550 6.81 -11.90 -16.02
C GLY A 550 7.14 -12.67 -17.29
N ALA A 551 6.71 -12.18 -18.45
CA ALA A 551 7.05 -12.80 -19.72
C ALA A 551 8.52 -12.55 -20.10
N GLY A 552 9.16 -13.53 -20.70
CA GLY A 552 10.42 -13.36 -21.40
C GLY A 552 10.20 -12.62 -22.71
N ALA A 553 11.11 -11.71 -23.06
CA ALA A 553 10.97 -10.89 -24.26
C ALA A 553 11.32 -11.68 -25.52
N GLY A 554 10.69 -11.34 -26.64
CA GLY A 554 11.10 -11.84 -27.95
C GLY A 554 12.46 -11.28 -28.37
N GLY A 555 13.22 -12.08 -29.12
CA GLY A 555 14.32 -11.58 -29.93
C GLY A 555 13.81 -10.90 -31.21
N LEU A 556 14.68 -10.15 -31.88
CA LEU A 556 14.39 -9.55 -33.19
C LEU A 556 13.98 -10.62 -34.20
N THR A 557 13.06 -10.28 -35.10
CA THR A 557 12.65 -11.13 -36.23
C THR A 557 13.05 -10.50 -37.55
N GLY A 558 13.33 -11.30 -38.58
CA GLY A 558 13.61 -10.80 -39.93
C GLY A 558 14.64 -11.64 -40.67
N ALA A 559 14.85 -11.32 -41.96
CA ALA A 559 15.90 -11.94 -42.77
C ALA A 559 17.28 -11.51 -42.25
N GLY A 560 18.24 -12.44 -42.21
CA GLY A 560 19.60 -12.16 -41.72
C GLY A 560 19.70 -12.00 -40.20
N VAL A 561 18.67 -12.38 -39.45
CA VAL A 561 18.63 -12.26 -37.98
C VAL A 561 18.81 -13.62 -37.31
N VAL A 562 19.73 -13.69 -36.35
CA VAL A 562 19.90 -14.81 -35.43
C VAL A 562 19.51 -14.35 -34.03
N SER A 563 18.37 -14.81 -33.53
CA SER A 563 17.87 -14.37 -32.23
C SER A 563 17.42 -15.46 -31.28
N ILE A 564 17.56 -15.14 -29.99
CA ILE A 564 17.15 -15.98 -28.87
C ILE A 564 16.06 -15.24 -28.09
N GLY A 565 14.95 -15.90 -27.80
CA GLY A 565 13.94 -15.37 -26.88
C GLY A 565 14.34 -15.52 -25.41
N GLY A 566 13.90 -14.61 -24.56
CA GLY A 566 14.11 -14.67 -23.12
C GLY A 566 13.21 -15.70 -22.44
N ASN A 567 13.63 -16.23 -21.29
CA ASN A 567 12.81 -17.15 -20.51
C ASN A 567 11.72 -16.39 -19.74
N GLY A 568 10.55 -17.02 -19.56
CA GLY A 568 9.53 -16.53 -18.64
C GLY A 568 9.93 -16.70 -17.17
N GLY A 569 9.49 -15.78 -16.32
CA GLY A 569 9.70 -15.85 -14.88
C GLY A 569 8.76 -16.85 -14.20
N ASN A 570 9.16 -17.37 -13.05
CA ASN A 570 8.32 -18.30 -12.29
C ASN A 570 7.18 -17.55 -11.59
N GLY A 571 6.03 -18.19 -11.43
CA GLY A 571 4.96 -17.70 -10.57
C GLY A 571 5.34 -17.84 -9.09
N GLY A 572 4.86 -16.90 -8.27
CA GLY A 572 5.04 -16.92 -6.82
C GLY A 572 4.13 -17.93 -6.13
N ASN A 573 4.49 -18.36 -4.93
CA ASN A 573 3.67 -19.30 -4.17
C ASN A 573 2.45 -18.60 -3.56
N GLY A 574 1.34 -19.30 -3.44
CA GLY A 574 0.18 -18.82 -2.70
C GLY A 574 0.38 -18.89 -1.19
N GLY A 575 -0.26 -17.97 -0.46
CA GLY A 575 -0.17 -17.88 0.99
C GLY A 575 -0.88 -19.04 1.69
N GLY A 576 -0.33 -19.51 2.81
CA GLY A 576 -1.00 -20.49 3.67
C GLY A 576 -2.13 -19.86 4.48
N ALA A 577 -3.13 -20.65 4.86
CA ALA A 577 -4.25 -20.20 5.69
C ALA A 577 -4.37 -21.02 6.97
N SER A 578 -4.90 -20.40 8.03
CA SER A 578 -5.26 -21.07 9.28
C SER A 578 -6.71 -20.77 9.66
N GLY A 579 -7.42 -21.72 10.28
CA GLY A 579 -8.74 -21.48 10.87
C GLY A 579 -9.95 -21.74 9.97
N GLY A 580 -9.83 -22.57 8.94
CA GLY A 580 -10.98 -23.02 8.13
C GLY A 580 -11.29 -22.18 6.89
N ILE A 581 -10.44 -21.21 6.56
CA ILE A 581 -10.54 -20.34 5.39
C ILE A 581 -9.65 -20.80 4.22
N ALA A 582 -9.93 -20.29 3.02
CA ALA A 582 -9.22 -20.67 1.80
C ALA A 582 -7.76 -20.17 1.79
N ALA A 583 -6.85 -21.07 1.42
CA ALA A 583 -5.46 -20.72 1.13
C ALA A 583 -5.30 -20.14 -0.29
N GLY A 584 -4.20 -19.45 -0.54
CA GLY A 584 -3.94 -18.79 -1.81
C GLY A 584 -3.44 -19.78 -2.85
N ASN A 585 -3.89 -19.62 -4.10
CA ASN A 585 -3.35 -20.27 -5.28
C ASN A 585 -1.95 -19.76 -5.60
N GLY A 586 -1.13 -20.61 -6.20
CA GLY A 586 0.13 -20.22 -6.80
C GLY A 586 -0.07 -19.39 -8.06
N GLY A 587 0.84 -18.45 -8.31
CA GLY A 587 0.85 -17.62 -9.50
C GLY A 587 1.23 -18.41 -10.76
N ALA A 588 0.76 -17.95 -11.92
CA ALA A 588 1.16 -18.54 -13.20
C ALA A 588 2.62 -18.20 -13.54
N GLY A 589 3.31 -19.12 -14.18
CA GLY A 589 4.61 -18.84 -14.80
C GLY A 589 4.46 -17.99 -16.08
N GLY A 590 5.43 -17.13 -16.33
CA GLY A 590 5.45 -16.28 -17.52
C GLY A 590 5.77 -17.05 -18.79
N ALA A 591 5.28 -16.57 -19.93
CA ALA A 591 5.62 -17.14 -21.23
C ALA A 591 7.09 -16.88 -21.59
N GLY A 592 7.72 -17.82 -22.29
CA GLY A 592 9.01 -17.62 -22.94
C GLY A 592 8.88 -16.81 -24.22
N GLY A 593 9.85 -15.95 -24.49
CA GLY A 593 9.91 -15.14 -25.69
C GLY A 593 10.26 -15.95 -26.94
N SER A 594 9.77 -15.52 -28.10
CA SER A 594 10.13 -16.17 -29.37
C SER A 594 11.48 -15.67 -29.89
N GLY A 595 12.19 -16.49 -30.67
CA GLY A 595 13.41 -16.11 -31.38
C GLY A 595 13.44 -16.69 -32.79
N THR A 596 14.30 -16.17 -33.67
CA THR A 596 14.47 -16.77 -35.00
C THR A 596 15.22 -18.09 -34.92
N ALA A 597 16.19 -18.22 -34.01
CA ALA A 597 16.96 -19.43 -33.82
C ALA A 597 16.44 -20.23 -32.63
N THR A 598 16.38 -19.60 -31.45
CA THR A 598 16.00 -20.30 -30.21
C THR A 598 14.85 -19.59 -29.50
N GLY A 599 13.80 -20.34 -29.14
CA GLY A 599 12.74 -19.83 -28.27
C GLY A 599 13.12 -19.95 -26.80
N GLY A 600 12.69 -18.99 -25.98
CA GLY A 600 12.88 -19.02 -24.53
C GLY A 600 11.92 -20.01 -23.85
N ASN A 601 12.32 -20.57 -22.71
CA ASN A 601 11.46 -21.47 -21.94
C ASN A 601 10.37 -20.70 -21.21
N GLY A 602 9.20 -21.31 -21.03
CA GLY A 602 8.18 -20.81 -20.12
C GLY A 602 8.61 -20.98 -18.65
N GLY A 603 8.16 -20.07 -17.79
CA GLY A 603 8.40 -20.13 -16.35
C GLY A 603 7.51 -21.15 -15.67
N ASN A 604 7.93 -21.66 -14.52
CA ASN A 604 7.13 -22.61 -13.74
C ASN A 604 6.00 -21.89 -13.01
N GLY A 605 4.86 -22.55 -12.84
CA GLY A 605 3.81 -22.09 -11.94
C GLY A 605 4.21 -22.21 -10.47
N GLY A 606 3.75 -21.29 -9.64
CA GLY A 606 3.98 -21.31 -8.20
C GLY A 606 3.15 -22.37 -7.49
N ALA A 607 3.59 -22.80 -6.31
CA ALA A 607 2.84 -23.75 -5.51
C ALA A 607 1.61 -23.09 -4.86
N GLY A 608 0.54 -23.86 -4.68
CA GLY A 608 -0.61 -23.46 -3.89
C GLY A 608 -0.32 -23.49 -2.39
N GLY A 609 -0.98 -22.61 -1.66
CA GLY A 609 -0.85 -22.46 -0.21
C GLY A 609 -1.53 -23.60 0.54
N THR A 610 -0.95 -23.99 1.67
CA THR A 610 -1.53 -25.00 2.57
C THR A 610 -2.65 -24.42 3.43
N ALA A 611 -3.72 -25.17 3.65
CA ALA A 611 -4.83 -24.79 4.54
C ALA A 611 -4.82 -25.63 5.83
N ALA A 612 -4.55 -24.99 6.97
CA ALA A 612 -4.47 -25.61 8.28
C ALA A 612 -5.68 -25.26 9.19
N VAL A 613 -6.11 -26.19 10.03
CA VAL A 613 -7.10 -25.98 11.11
C VAL A 613 -6.36 -26.24 12.43
N PRO A 614 -6.38 -25.30 13.39
CA PRO A 614 -5.90 -25.54 14.74
C PRO A 614 -6.69 -26.69 15.39
N LEU A 615 -6.06 -27.51 16.24
CA LEU A 615 -6.51 -28.81 16.75
C LEU A 615 -7.91 -28.90 17.43
N THR A 616 -8.70 -27.84 17.46
CA THR A 616 -10.06 -27.79 18.03
C THR A 616 -11.08 -27.68 16.89
N GLY A 617 -11.78 -28.79 16.60
CA GLY A 617 -12.61 -29.04 15.43
C GLY A 617 -13.38 -27.83 14.83
N GLY A 618 -13.28 -27.71 13.51
CA GLY A 618 -14.03 -26.77 12.66
C GLY A 618 -14.17 -27.31 11.23
N THR A 619 -15.03 -26.70 10.42
CA THR A 619 -15.11 -26.94 8.97
C THR A 619 -13.82 -26.41 8.33
N GLY A 620 -12.96 -27.28 7.78
CA GLY A 620 -11.66 -26.81 7.28
C GLY A 620 -11.74 -26.10 5.94
N GLY A 621 -10.67 -25.37 5.67
CA GLY A 621 -10.54 -24.54 4.47
C GLY A 621 -10.02 -25.31 3.27
N THR A 622 -10.28 -24.79 2.07
CA THR A 622 -9.75 -25.31 0.82
C THR A 622 -8.29 -24.90 0.66
N ALA A 623 -7.41 -25.85 0.37
CA ALA A 623 -6.02 -25.52 0.03
C ALA A 623 -5.93 -24.87 -1.35
N GLY A 624 -4.86 -24.11 -1.58
CA GLY A 624 -4.68 -23.38 -2.82
C GLY A 624 -4.24 -24.30 -3.97
N ASN A 625 -4.69 -24.00 -5.18
CA ASN A 625 -4.27 -24.70 -6.38
C ASN A 625 -2.86 -24.25 -6.81
N GLY A 626 -2.12 -25.14 -7.45
CA GLY A 626 -0.87 -24.81 -8.11
C GLY A 626 -1.09 -23.93 -9.34
N GLY A 627 -0.19 -22.99 -9.58
CA GLY A 627 -0.22 -22.12 -10.74
C GLY A 627 0.10 -22.86 -12.04
N ALA A 628 -0.41 -22.39 -13.17
CA ALA A 628 -0.05 -22.95 -14.47
C ALA A 628 1.40 -22.61 -14.86
N GLY A 629 2.08 -23.52 -15.55
CA GLY A 629 3.35 -23.23 -16.20
C GLY A 629 3.16 -22.38 -17.46
N GLY A 630 4.13 -21.51 -17.74
CA GLY A 630 4.13 -20.65 -18.91
C GLY A 630 4.43 -21.41 -20.20
N THR A 631 3.97 -20.90 -21.34
CA THR A 631 4.27 -21.49 -22.65
C THR A 631 5.72 -21.21 -23.06
N GLY A 632 6.34 -22.15 -23.76
CA GLY A 632 7.63 -21.93 -24.42
C GLY A 632 7.51 -21.05 -25.66
N GLY A 633 8.56 -20.29 -25.96
CA GLY A 633 8.62 -19.40 -27.11
C GLY A 633 8.92 -20.13 -28.42
N ASN A 634 8.46 -19.56 -29.53
CA ASN A 634 8.65 -20.17 -30.85
C ASN A 634 10.08 -19.98 -31.38
N SER A 635 10.49 -20.88 -32.28
CA SER A 635 11.67 -20.72 -33.14
C SER A 635 11.27 -20.47 -34.60
N GLY A 636 11.85 -19.42 -35.20
CA GLY A 636 11.71 -19.10 -36.62
C GLY A 636 12.46 -20.04 -37.57
N GLY A 637 13.18 -21.05 -37.06
CA GLY A 637 13.84 -22.07 -37.88
C GLY A 637 15.25 -21.71 -38.36
N VAL A 638 15.82 -20.60 -37.89
CA VAL A 638 17.19 -20.19 -38.23
C VAL A 638 18.19 -21.07 -37.47
N ALA A 639 19.19 -21.60 -38.18
CA ALA A 639 20.25 -22.39 -37.56
C ALA A 639 21.21 -21.49 -36.78
N MET A 640 21.47 -21.83 -35.52
CA MET A 640 22.44 -21.15 -34.68
C MET A 640 23.86 -21.42 -35.23
N PRO A 641 24.64 -20.38 -35.56
CA PRO A 641 26.00 -20.57 -36.06
C PRO A 641 26.95 -21.07 -34.96
N GLY A 642 27.96 -21.85 -35.37
CA GLY A 642 29.06 -22.24 -34.49
C GLY A 642 29.87 -21.02 -34.07
N GLY A 643 30.25 -20.95 -32.78
CA GLY A 643 30.99 -19.80 -32.24
C GLY A 643 30.13 -18.53 -32.06
N ASN A 644 28.79 -18.66 -32.04
CA ASN A 644 27.88 -17.54 -31.80
C ASN A 644 28.23 -16.77 -30.50
N PRO A 645 27.91 -15.46 -30.44
CA PRO A 645 28.30 -14.61 -29.31
C PRO A 645 27.58 -14.97 -27.99
N TYR A 646 26.62 -15.90 -28.01
CA TYR A 646 25.87 -16.32 -26.82
C TYR A 646 26.40 -17.63 -26.21
N GLY A 647 27.32 -18.34 -26.88
CA GLY A 647 27.71 -19.69 -26.51
C GLY A 647 26.55 -20.70 -26.55
N ALA A 648 25.50 -20.40 -27.30
CA ALA A 648 24.30 -21.21 -27.36
C ALA A 648 24.52 -22.47 -28.22
N GLY A 649 23.86 -23.56 -27.84
CA GLY A 649 23.86 -24.81 -28.58
C GLY A 649 23.01 -24.76 -29.86
N ALA A 650 22.64 -25.93 -30.37
CA ALA A 650 21.79 -26.04 -31.56
C ALA A 650 20.43 -25.36 -31.34
N SER A 651 19.88 -24.77 -32.41
CA SER A 651 18.56 -24.14 -32.41
C SER A 651 17.46 -25.09 -31.94
N HIS A 652 16.56 -24.59 -31.10
CA HIS A 652 15.36 -25.29 -30.65
C HIS A 652 14.26 -24.27 -30.29
N ALA A 653 12.99 -24.66 -30.39
CA ALA A 653 11.95 -23.89 -29.74
C ALA A 653 12.02 -24.04 -28.20
N GLY A 654 11.36 -23.14 -27.47
CA GLY A 654 11.38 -23.14 -26.01
C GLY A 654 10.50 -24.21 -25.41
N ASN A 655 10.91 -24.78 -24.28
CA ASN A 655 10.07 -25.72 -23.54
C ASN A 655 8.99 -24.97 -22.74
N GLY A 656 7.85 -25.61 -22.52
CA GLY A 656 6.85 -25.13 -21.58
C GLY A 656 7.33 -25.29 -20.13
N GLY A 657 6.90 -24.38 -19.27
CA GLY A 657 7.16 -24.44 -17.83
C GLY A 657 6.30 -25.47 -17.13
N ASN A 658 6.75 -25.98 -15.99
CA ASN A 658 5.98 -26.95 -15.22
C ASN A 658 4.85 -26.25 -14.46
N GLY A 659 3.74 -26.95 -14.26
CA GLY A 659 2.68 -26.52 -13.34
C GLY A 659 3.13 -26.64 -11.89
N GLY A 660 2.67 -25.72 -11.04
CA GLY A 660 2.94 -25.72 -9.61
C GLY A 660 2.19 -26.83 -8.89
N ALA A 661 2.72 -27.29 -7.75
CA ALA A 661 2.01 -28.24 -6.91
C ALA A 661 0.81 -27.58 -6.20
N GLY A 662 -0.26 -28.33 -5.97
CA GLY A 662 -1.35 -27.90 -5.09
C GLY A 662 -0.95 -27.94 -3.61
N GLY A 663 -1.55 -27.08 -2.81
CA GLY A 663 -1.33 -27.04 -1.36
C GLY A 663 -2.06 -28.17 -0.63
N GLY A 664 -1.57 -28.60 0.53
CA GLY A 664 -2.28 -29.61 1.33
C GLY A 664 -3.37 -29.01 2.24
N GLY A 665 -4.41 -29.80 2.58
CA GLY A 665 -5.58 -29.36 3.39
C GLY A 665 -5.91 -30.24 4.62
N THR A 666 -6.17 -29.59 5.78
CA THR A 666 -6.42 -30.22 7.11
C THR A 666 -7.80 -30.79 7.35
N VAL A 667 -8.86 -30.12 6.90
CA VAL A 667 -10.25 -30.61 6.96
C VAL A 667 -10.99 -30.08 5.71
N GLY A 668 -10.55 -30.50 4.54
CA GLY A 668 -11.06 -30.00 3.25
C GLY A 668 -10.23 -30.56 2.09
N ALA A 669 -10.64 -30.29 0.85
CA ALA A 669 -9.91 -30.77 -0.33
C ALA A 669 -8.52 -30.13 -0.42
N GLY A 670 -7.50 -30.95 -0.64
CA GLY A 670 -6.19 -30.54 -1.11
C GLY A 670 -6.31 -29.81 -2.44
N GLY A 671 -5.39 -28.89 -2.70
CA GLY A 671 -5.39 -28.09 -3.92
C GLY A 671 -4.99 -28.92 -5.13
N ASP A 672 -5.57 -28.62 -6.28
CA ASP A 672 -5.19 -29.27 -7.54
C ASP A 672 -3.81 -28.79 -7.99
N GLY A 673 -3.07 -29.67 -8.66
CA GLY A 673 -1.83 -29.32 -9.35
C GLY A 673 -2.09 -28.45 -10.59
N GLY A 674 -1.20 -27.49 -10.84
CA GLY A 674 -1.28 -26.61 -11.99
C GLY A 674 -0.99 -27.34 -13.30
N ALA A 675 -1.55 -26.86 -14.41
CA ALA A 675 -1.24 -27.40 -15.73
C ALA A 675 0.19 -27.04 -16.17
N GLY A 676 0.87 -27.95 -16.86
CA GLY A 676 2.11 -27.67 -17.55
C GLY A 676 1.89 -26.80 -18.79
N GLY A 677 2.83 -25.90 -19.08
CA GLY A 677 2.80 -25.03 -20.24
C GLY A 677 3.08 -25.78 -21.55
N GLY A 678 2.52 -25.30 -22.65
CA GLY A 678 2.83 -25.84 -23.98
C GLY A 678 4.26 -25.51 -24.42
N GLY A 679 4.89 -26.41 -25.17
CA GLY A 679 6.16 -26.13 -25.84
C GLY A 679 5.98 -25.23 -27.06
N GLY A 680 7.03 -24.47 -27.40
CA GLY A 680 7.03 -23.56 -28.53
C GLY A 680 7.09 -24.26 -29.88
N ASN A 681 6.52 -23.63 -30.91
CA ASN A 681 6.52 -24.15 -32.27
C ASN A 681 7.83 -23.82 -32.98
N ALA A 682 8.22 -24.66 -33.94
CA ALA A 682 9.44 -24.51 -34.72
C ALA A 682 9.19 -24.55 -36.23
N GLN A 683 9.94 -23.75 -36.98
CA GLN A 683 9.99 -23.77 -38.43
C GLN A 683 11.27 -24.47 -38.94
N GLY A 684 11.30 -24.83 -40.22
CA GLY A 684 12.48 -25.43 -40.84
C GLY A 684 12.90 -26.75 -40.18
N THR A 685 14.21 -26.99 -40.04
CA THR A 685 14.79 -28.20 -39.43
C THR A 685 14.86 -28.17 -37.90
N VAL A 686 14.37 -27.10 -37.28
CA VAL A 686 14.43 -26.91 -35.83
C VAL A 686 13.36 -27.74 -35.13
N ASN A 687 13.70 -28.32 -33.98
CA ASN A 687 12.77 -29.11 -33.19
C ASN A 687 11.78 -28.23 -32.42
N GLY A 688 10.54 -28.70 -32.32
CA GLY A 688 9.53 -28.14 -31.44
C GLY A 688 9.92 -28.31 -29.96
N GLY A 689 9.47 -27.39 -29.12
CA GLY A 689 9.75 -27.40 -27.69
C GLY A 689 8.92 -28.45 -26.97
N ASN A 690 9.45 -29.02 -25.88
CA ASN A 690 8.70 -29.97 -25.07
C ASN A 690 7.65 -29.25 -24.23
N GLY A 691 6.52 -29.90 -23.98
CA GLY A 691 5.53 -29.44 -23.01
C GLY A 691 6.02 -29.63 -21.57
N GLY A 692 5.61 -28.73 -20.68
CA GLY A 692 5.94 -28.81 -19.26
C GLY A 692 5.13 -29.88 -18.53
N ALA A 693 5.67 -30.40 -17.43
CA ALA A 693 4.95 -31.35 -16.59
C ALA A 693 3.79 -30.66 -15.86
N GLY A 694 2.69 -31.39 -15.65
CA GLY A 694 1.64 -30.97 -14.73
C GLY A 694 2.08 -31.10 -13.27
N GLY A 695 1.61 -30.18 -12.42
CA GLY A 695 1.92 -30.18 -11.00
C GLY A 695 1.26 -31.32 -10.25
N ALA A 696 1.83 -31.72 -9.11
CA ALA A 696 1.20 -32.70 -8.24
C ALA A 696 0.00 -32.09 -7.49
N GLY A 697 -1.03 -32.89 -7.25
CA GLY A 697 -2.11 -32.53 -6.34
C GLY A 697 -1.64 -32.51 -4.88
N GLY A 698 -2.25 -31.65 -4.08
CA GLY A 698 -1.94 -31.52 -2.67
C GLY A 698 -2.47 -32.69 -1.85
N ASN A 699 -1.72 -33.10 -0.83
CA ASN A 699 -2.15 -34.17 0.06
C ASN A 699 -3.27 -33.70 1.00
N GLY A 700 -4.17 -34.61 1.33
CA GLY A 700 -5.03 -34.49 2.49
C GLY A 700 -4.25 -34.73 3.77
N TYR A 701 -4.63 -34.05 4.85
CA TYR A 701 -4.04 -34.24 6.17
C TYR A 701 -4.98 -35.03 7.09
N THR A 702 -4.40 -35.54 8.18
CA THR A 702 -5.16 -36.24 9.21
C THR A 702 -6.26 -35.36 9.79
N GLY A 703 -7.46 -35.94 10.00
CA GLY A 703 -8.60 -35.22 10.57
C GLY A 703 -8.34 -34.65 11.96
N GLY A 704 -9.23 -33.82 12.50
CA GLY A 704 -9.08 -33.26 13.85
C GLY A 704 -9.20 -34.33 14.97
N PRO A 705 -8.53 -34.15 16.12
CA PRO A 705 -8.65 -35.09 17.24
C PRO A 705 -10.06 -35.06 17.84
N ALA A 706 -10.51 -36.21 18.34
CA ALA A 706 -11.77 -36.30 19.06
C ALA A 706 -11.70 -35.71 20.48
N ALA A 707 -12.85 -35.26 21.00
CA ALA A 707 -12.99 -34.83 22.39
C ALA A 707 -13.10 -36.04 23.35
N ASN A 708 -12.42 -35.96 24.50
CA ASN A 708 -12.48 -36.95 25.57
C ASN A 708 -13.06 -36.31 26.85
N PRO A 709 -14.37 -36.03 26.90
CA PRO A 709 -14.97 -35.33 28.03
C PRO A 709 -15.07 -36.25 29.27
N PRO A 710 -14.81 -35.72 30.48
CA PRO A 710 -14.84 -36.53 31.71
C PRO A 710 -16.26 -36.97 32.11
N HIS A 711 -17.31 -36.27 31.67
CA HIS A 711 -18.71 -36.54 32.05
C HIS A 711 -19.68 -36.51 30.86
N ALA A 712 -19.22 -36.87 29.66
CA ALA A 712 -20.08 -37.00 28.47
C ALA A 712 -19.62 -38.16 27.57
N ALA A 713 -20.40 -38.49 26.54
CA ALA A 713 -19.97 -39.44 25.52
C ALA A 713 -18.73 -38.91 24.77
N GLY A 714 -17.88 -39.81 24.30
CA GLY A 714 -16.70 -39.47 23.52
C GLY A 714 -17.07 -38.77 22.22
N GLY A 715 -16.30 -37.75 21.83
CA GLY A 715 -16.49 -37.06 20.55
C GLY A 715 -16.11 -37.95 19.37
N ASN A 716 -16.73 -37.74 18.22
CA ASN A 716 -16.29 -38.42 16.99
C ASN A 716 -14.91 -37.91 16.55
N GLY A 717 -14.09 -38.79 16.00
CA GLY A 717 -12.84 -38.43 15.35
C GLY A 717 -13.10 -37.66 14.06
N GLY A 718 -12.24 -36.70 13.76
CA GLY A 718 -12.35 -35.92 12.52
C GLY A 718 -12.02 -36.77 11.30
N ASN A 719 -12.75 -36.55 10.20
CA ASN A 719 -12.42 -37.15 8.91
C ASN A 719 -11.11 -36.58 8.35
N GLY A 720 -10.31 -37.40 7.68
CA GLY A 720 -9.17 -36.95 6.91
C GLY A 720 -9.58 -36.13 5.69
N GLY A 721 -8.74 -35.19 5.28
CA GLY A 721 -8.99 -34.36 4.10
C GLY A 721 -8.87 -35.16 2.80
N ASP A 722 -9.73 -34.85 1.82
CA ASP A 722 -9.56 -35.33 0.45
C ASP A 722 -8.32 -34.69 -0.17
N ALA A 723 -7.64 -35.39 -1.06
CA ALA A 723 -6.50 -34.85 -1.77
C ALA A 723 -6.87 -34.20 -3.11
N GLY A 724 -6.00 -33.30 -3.57
CA GLY A 724 -6.15 -32.63 -4.86
C GLY A 724 -5.71 -33.51 -6.02
N ASN A 725 -6.25 -33.21 -7.20
CA ASN A 725 -5.89 -33.90 -8.44
C ASN A 725 -4.55 -33.41 -8.99
N GLY A 726 -3.89 -34.25 -9.78
CA GLY A 726 -2.74 -33.82 -10.57
C GLY A 726 -3.13 -32.82 -11.66
N GLY A 727 -2.18 -31.99 -12.08
CA GLY A 727 -2.33 -31.07 -13.21
C GLY A 727 -2.08 -31.75 -14.54
N LYS A 728 -2.70 -31.28 -15.63
CA LYS A 728 -2.45 -31.82 -16.97
C LYS A 728 -1.03 -31.49 -17.45
N GLY A 729 -0.40 -32.43 -18.16
CA GLY A 729 0.85 -32.15 -18.87
C GLY A 729 0.62 -31.22 -20.06
N GLY A 730 1.59 -30.34 -20.33
CA GLY A 730 1.54 -29.41 -21.46
C GLY A 730 1.78 -30.11 -22.80
N ALA A 731 1.17 -29.62 -23.88
CA ALA A 731 1.40 -30.16 -25.21
C ALA A 731 2.83 -29.84 -25.71
N GLY A 732 3.43 -30.75 -26.47
CA GLY A 732 4.64 -30.47 -27.22
C GLY A 732 4.39 -29.56 -28.41
N GLY A 733 5.36 -28.71 -28.74
CA GLY A 733 5.28 -27.77 -29.84
C GLY A 733 5.40 -28.44 -31.20
N THR A 734 4.72 -27.88 -32.21
CA THR A 734 4.76 -28.41 -33.59
C THR A 734 6.07 -28.05 -34.28
N ALA A 735 6.48 -28.86 -35.25
CA ALA A 735 7.63 -28.57 -36.12
C ALA A 735 7.26 -28.74 -37.60
N VAL A 736 8.00 -28.08 -38.50
CA VAL A 736 7.84 -28.32 -39.95
C VAL A 736 8.67 -29.52 -40.39
N SER A 737 9.99 -29.38 -40.49
CA SER A 737 10.90 -30.46 -40.91
C SER A 737 11.73 -31.04 -39.75
N GLY A 738 11.84 -30.33 -38.63
CA GLY A 738 12.40 -30.86 -37.39
C GLY A 738 11.44 -31.82 -36.67
N ASN A 739 11.87 -32.41 -35.56
CA ASN A 739 10.99 -33.25 -34.76
C ASN A 739 10.02 -32.40 -33.94
N GLY A 740 8.77 -32.85 -33.83
CA GLY A 740 7.81 -32.26 -32.90
C GLY A 740 8.26 -32.47 -31.45
N GLY A 741 7.91 -31.53 -30.57
CA GLY A 741 8.26 -31.61 -29.16
C GLY A 741 7.48 -32.70 -28.42
N ASN A 742 8.05 -33.27 -27.37
CA ASN A 742 7.33 -34.24 -26.54
C ASN A 742 6.27 -33.56 -25.68
N GLY A 743 5.15 -34.22 -25.43
CA GLY A 743 4.18 -33.80 -24.44
C GLY A 743 4.72 -33.97 -23.02
N GLY A 744 4.38 -33.05 -22.14
CA GLY A 744 4.75 -33.11 -20.72
C GLY A 744 3.98 -34.19 -19.97
N THR A 745 4.55 -34.71 -18.89
CA THR A 745 3.88 -35.71 -18.05
C THR A 745 2.71 -35.12 -17.29
N GLY A 746 1.65 -35.89 -17.10
CA GLY A 746 0.57 -35.53 -16.18
C GLY A 746 1.03 -35.56 -14.73
N GLY A 747 0.50 -34.65 -13.93
CA GLY A 747 0.74 -34.57 -12.50
C GLY A 747 0.12 -35.75 -11.75
N LYS A 748 0.77 -36.15 -10.66
CA LYS A 748 0.25 -37.17 -9.75
C LYS A 748 -0.86 -36.58 -8.89
N GLY A 749 -1.87 -37.38 -8.56
CA GLY A 749 -2.83 -37.02 -7.52
C GLY A 749 -2.20 -37.06 -6.12
N GLY A 750 -2.71 -36.26 -5.20
CA GLY A 750 -2.26 -36.26 -3.81
C GLY A 750 -2.81 -37.44 -3.01
N ASN A 751 -2.18 -37.77 -1.88
CA ASN A 751 -2.68 -38.83 -1.00
C ASN A 751 -3.72 -38.28 -0.02
N GLY A 752 -4.82 -39.01 0.16
CA GLY A 752 -5.88 -38.68 1.12
C GLY A 752 -5.40 -38.75 2.56
N GLY A 753 -5.95 -37.89 3.40
CA GLY A 753 -5.58 -37.79 4.81
C GLY A 753 -6.19 -38.90 5.67
N ALA A 754 -5.52 -39.29 6.76
CA ALA A 754 -6.08 -40.30 7.66
C ALA A 754 -7.27 -39.75 8.48
N GLY A 755 -8.26 -40.58 8.75
CA GLY A 755 -9.28 -40.31 9.76
C GLY A 755 -8.69 -40.40 11.16
N ASN A 756 -9.15 -39.56 12.07
CA ASN A 756 -8.67 -39.57 13.45
C ASN A 756 -9.51 -40.51 14.31
N ASN A 757 -8.91 -41.03 15.39
CA ASN A 757 -9.64 -41.92 16.30
C ASN A 757 -10.77 -41.17 17.03
N GLY A 758 -11.85 -41.89 17.33
CA GLY A 758 -12.92 -41.43 18.20
C GLY A 758 -12.47 -41.30 19.66
N GLY A 759 -13.13 -40.42 20.39
CA GLY A 759 -12.78 -40.09 21.77
C GLY A 759 -13.32 -41.13 22.75
N SER A 760 -12.63 -41.32 23.87
CA SER A 760 -13.12 -42.13 24.97
C SER A 760 -14.31 -41.46 25.67
N GLY A 761 -15.32 -42.25 26.05
CA GLY A 761 -16.43 -41.76 26.85
C GLY A 761 -16.06 -41.52 28.32
N GLY A 762 -16.66 -40.50 28.92
CA GLY A 762 -16.51 -40.16 30.34
C GLY A 762 -17.45 -40.94 31.26
N THR A 763 -17.65 -40.44 32.47
CA THR A 763 -18.53 -41.00 33.51
C THR A 763 -19.58 -39.99 33.94
N ASP A 764 -20.86 -40.33 34.00
CA ASP A 764 -21.91 -39.44 34.50
C ASP A 764 -21.85 -39.23 36.03
N SER A 765 -22.76 -38.40 36.57
CA SER A 765 -22.84 -38.09 38.00
C SER A 765 -23.21 -39.29 38.88
N ASP A 766 -23.78 -40.34 38.26
CA ASP A 766 -24.17 -41.56 38.94
C ASP A 766 -23.04 -42.61 38.91
N GLY A 767 -21.90 -42.26 38.29
CA GLY A 767 -20.75 -43.14 38.12
C GLY A 767 -20.88 -44.12 36.95
N ASN A 768 -21.93 -43.98 36.12
CA ASN A 768 -22.07 -44.79 34.91
C ASN A 768 -21.15 -44.25 33.83
N THR A 769 -20.48 -45.14 33.15
CA THR A 769 -19.58 -44.85 32.05
C THR A 769 -20.36 -44.67 30.74
N LEU A 770 -19.91 -43.75 29.90
CA LEU A 770 -20.60 -43.27 28.71
C LEU A 770 -19.95 -43.83 27.42
N PRO A 771 -20.69 -43.88 26.29
CA PRO A 771 -20.18 -44.44 25.04
C PRO A 771 -18.94 -43.69 24.51
N GLY A 772 -18.06 -44.41 23.81
CA GLY A 772 -16.98 -43.81 23.02
C GLY A 772 -17.50 -43.24 21.69
N GLY A 773 -16.80 -42.25 21.14
CA GLY A 773 -17.15 -41.65 19.86
C GLY A 773 -16.70 -42.48 18.66
N ASN A 774 -17.31 -42.29 17.50
CA ASN A 774 -16.92 -42.99 16.27
C ASN A 774 -15.58 -42.45 15.73
N GLY A 775 -14.78 -43.30 15.08
CA GLY A 775 -13.60 -42.88 14.34
C GLY A 775 -13.97 -42.09 13.08
N GLY A 776 -13.10 -41.19 12.66
CA GLY A 776 -13.24 -40.43 11.43
C GLY A 776 -12.94 -41.29 10.19
N ASN A 777 -13.57 -40.96 9.07
CA ASN A 777 -13.25 -41.57 7.78
C ASN A 777 -11.89 -41.08 7.27
N GLY A 778 -11.17 -41.92 6.53
CA GLY A 778 -10.05 -41.48 5.70
C GLY A 778 -10.53 -40.66 4.50
N GLY A 779 -9.73 -39.68 4.09
CA GLY A 779 -9.99 -38.86 2.90
C GLY A 779 -9.61 -39.60 1.61
N ASN A 780 -10.26 -39.24 0.50
CA ASN A 780 -9.99 -39.83 -0.79
C ASN A 780 -8.64 -39.35 -1.37
N GLY A 781 -7.96 -40.24 -2.08
CA GLY A 781 -6.81 -39.89 -2.90
C GLY A 781 -7.24 -39.10 -4.13
N GLY A 782 -6.38 -38.19 -4.59
CA GLY A 782 -6.64 -37.40 -5.78
C GLY A 782 -6.36 -38.20 -7.05
N ASN A 783 -7.03 -37.83 -8.14
CA ASN A 783 -6.82 -38.49 -9.42
C ASN A 783 -5.49 -38.03 -10.04
N GLY A 784 -4.81 -38.93 -10.74
CA GLY A 784 -3.74 -38.56 -11.65
C GLY A 784 -4.30 -37.83 -12.88
N ALA A 785 -3.48 -37.02 -13.54
CA ALA A 785 -3.91 -36.30 -14.74
C ALA A 785 -3.31 -36.86 -16.04
N ALA A 786 -3.96 -36.55 -17.16
CA ALA A 786 -3.44 -36.90 -18.47
C ALA A 786 -2.11 -36.18 -18.76
N GLY A 787 -1.21 -36.88 -19.45
CA GLY A 787 -0.05 -36.25 -20.08
C GLY A 787 -0.46 -35.42 -21.28
N GLY A 788 0.43 -34.53 -21.70
CA GLY A 788 0.22 -33.68 -22.86
C GLY A 788 0.36 -34.45 -24.17
N ALA A 789 -0.30 -33.96 -25.22
CA ALA A 789 -0.10 -34.47 -26.56
C ALA A 789 1.33 -34.18 -27.03
N GLY A 790 1.91 -35.10 -27.81
CA GLY A 790 3.14 -34.83 -28.55
C GLY A 790 2.89 -33.86 -29.71
N GLY A 791 3.86 -33.01 -30.00
CA GLY A 791 3.81 -32.05 -31.10
C GLY A 791 3.87 -32.74 -32.46
N THR A 792 3.09 -32.25 -33.42
CA THR A 792 3.08 -32.79 -34.78
C THR A 792 4.24 -32.25 -35.60
N SER A 793 4.80 -33.08 -36.48
CA SER A 793 5.77 -32.68 -37.49
C SER A 793 5.31 -33.05 -38.91
N THR A 794 5.58 -32.18 -39.89
CA THR A 794 5.23 -32.44 -41.30
C THR A 794 6.32 -33.18 -42.07
N GLY A 795 7.57 -33.07 -41.65
CA GLY A 795 8.74 -33.64 -42.33
C GLY A 795 9.73 -34.35 -41.40
N GLY A 796 9.61 -34.15 -40.09
CA GLY A 796 10.33 -34.90 -39.06
C GLY A 796 9.42 -35.90 -38.33
N SER A 797 9.89 -36.42 -37.19
CA SER A 797 9.07 -37.31 -36.36
C SER A 797 8.10 -36.51 -35.49
N ASN A 798 6.88 -37.03 -35.29
CA ASN A 798 5.99 -36.51 -34.25
C ASN A 798 6.61 -36.72 -32.87
N GLY A 799 6.37 -35.78 -31.97
CA GLY A 799 6.73 -35.92 -30.57
C GLY A 799 5.91 -37.02 -29.90
N THR A 800 6.48 -37.60 -28.84
CA THR A 800 5.77 -38.60 -28.02
C THR A 800 4.77 -37.91 -27.09
N ALA A 801 3.63 -38.56 -26.84
CA ALA A 801 2.71 -38.09 -25.81
C ALA A 801 3.31 -38.31 -24.41
N GLY A 802 3.05 -37.37 -23.51
CA GLY A 802 3.48 -37.50 -22.12
C GLY A 802 2.74 -38.62 -21.40
N ALA A 803 3.42 -39.26 -20.44
CA ALA A 803 2.79 -40.24 -19.58
C ALA A 803 1.72 -39.58 -18.68
N GLY A 804 0.63 -40.30 -18.40
CA GLY A 804 -0.33 -39.90 -17.37
C GLY A 804 0.28 -39.97 -15.97
N GLY A 805 -0.23 -39.13 -15.07
CA GLY A 805 0.13 -39.15 -13.66
C GLY A 805 -0.52 -40.32 -12.92
N ALA A 806 0.15 -40.78 -11.87
CA ALA A 806 -0.40 -41.79 -10.97
C ALA A 806 -1.50 -41.19 -10.08
N ALA A 807 -2.50 -42.00 -9.75
CA ALA A 807 -3.47 -41.68 -8.71
C ALA A 807 -2.82 -41.68 -7.31
N GLY A 808 -3.41 -40.90 -6.42
CA GLY A 808 -3.06 -40.89 -5.01
C GLY A 808 -3.76 -42.00 -4.24
N THR A 809 -3.18 -42.39 -3.10
CA THR A 809 -3.78 -43.38 -2.20
C THR A 809 -4.86 -42.74 -1.33
N GLY A 810 -5.92 -43.47 -1.02
CA GLY A 810 -6.86 -43.07 0.03
C GLY A 810 -6.24 -43.12 1.43
N GLY A 811 -6.76 -42.31 2.34
CA GLY A 811 -6.33 -42.27 3.74
C GLY A 811 -6.94 -43.42 4.56
N ALA A 812 -6.23 -43.84 5.61
CA ALA A 812 -6.73 -44.86 6.54
C ALA A 812 -7.85 -44.32 7.44
N ALA A 813 -8.79 -45.16 7.83
CA ALA A 813 -9.82 -44.84 8.81
C ALA A 813 -9.27 -44.65 10.22
N GLY A 814 -9.97 -43.83 11.01
CA GLY A 814 -9.79 -43.75 12.45
C GLY A 814 -10.52 -44.88 13.18
N ASN A 815 -9.95 -45.34 14.29
CA ASN A 815 -10.59 -46.33 15.16
C ASN A 815 -11.69 -45.68 16.00
N GLY A 816 -12.69 -46.46 16.41
CA GLY A 816 -13.67 -46.01 17.41
C GLY A 816 -13.04 -45.78 18.78
N GLY A 817 -13.59 -44.82 19.53
CA GLY A 817 -13.18 -44.53 20.89
C GLY A 817 -13.67 -45.58 21.89
N ASN A 818 -12.89 -45.84 22.93
CA ASN A 818 -13.25 -46.81 23.96
C ASN A 818 -14.35 -46.26 24.87
N GLY A 819 -15.44 -47.02 25.04
CA GLY A 819 -16.38 -46.87 26.14
C GLY A 819 -16.14 -47.97 27.18
N ASP A 820 -16.27 -47.64 28.46
CA ASP A 820 -16.30 -48.61 29.57
C ASP A 820 -17.78 -48.75 30.04
N PRO A 821 -18.28 -49.87 30.61
CA PRO A 821 -17.77 -51.22 30.42
C PRO A 821 -17.62 -51.54 28.93
N ALA A 822 -16.63 -52.38 28.61
CA ALA A 822 -16.34 -52.88 27.27
C ALA A 822 -17.61 -53.44 26.59
N GLY A 823 -18.26 -52.61 25.77
CA GLY A 823 -19.55 -52.92 25.16
C GLY A 823 -20.23 -51.77 24.42
N GLN A 824 -19.86 -50.51 24.70
CA GLN A 824 -20.27 -49.35 23.89
C GLN A 824 -19.09 -48.55 23.28
N PRO A 825 -18.10 -49.21 22.62
CA PRO A 825 -17.11 -48.50 21.83
C PRO A 825 -17.77 -47.88 20.58
N GLY A 826 -17.22 -46.75 20.12
CA GLY A 826 -17.65 -46.16 18.86
C GLY A 826 -17.28 -47.06 17.66
N THR A 827 -17.87 -46.79 16.50
CA THR A 827 -17.52 -47.52 15.27
C THR A 827 -16.24 -46.97 14.66
N ALA A 828 -15.43 -47.82 14.03
CA ALA A 828 -14.35 -47.33 13.16
C ALA A 828 -14.93 -46.55 11.97
N GLY A 829 -14.16 -45.61 11.44
CA GLY A 829 -14.49 -44.95 10.17
C GLY A 829 -14.26 -45.86 8.97
N ASN A 830 -14.54 -45.35 7.78
CA ASN A 830 -14.22 -46.00 6.51
C ASN A 830 -12.89 -45.49 5.95
N ASP A 831 -12.13 -46.37 5.29
CA ASP A 831 -10.96 -45.97 4.51
C ASP A 831 -11.38 -45.10 3.31
N GLY A 832 -10.54 -44.13 2.97
CA GLY A 832 -10.71 -43.32 1.78
C GLY A 832 -10.47 -44.12 0.50
N GLN A 833 -11.13 -43.73 -0.59
CA GLN A 833 -10.92 -44.37 -1.89
C GLN A 833 -9.64 -43.85 -2.55
N PRO A 834 -8.89 -44.69 -3.29
CA PRO A 834 -7.89 -44.22 -4.25
C PRO A 834 -8.53 -43.43 -5.40
N GLY A 835 -7.75 -42.56 -6.05
CA GLY A 835 -8.18 -41.77 -7.23
C GLY A 835 -7.97 -42.45 -8.58
#